data_AF-A0A3P8XFZ6-F1
#
_entry.id   AF-A0A3P8XFZ6-F1
#
_cell.length_a   1.000
_cell.length_b   1.000
_cell.length_c   1.000
_cell.angle_alpha   90.00
_cell.angle_beta   90.00
_cell.angle_gamma   90.00
#
_symmetry.space_group_name_H-M   'P 1'
#
loop_
_entity.id
_entity.type
_entity.pdbx_description
1 polymer ?
#
loop_
_entity_poly.entity_id
_entity_poly.type
_entity_poly.pdbx_seq_one_letter_code
_entity_poly.pdbx_strand_id
1 'polypeptide(L)'
;ILEQICVFLIPLKNILQYLTIFRFSICRQCGSGRDTHSSIATGDCFGAAIVTQWNSSQHSSEYPTDAFGEMEFTGAGRKHSNFVRLSCDTLPPVVYQLMTSHWGVRSPNLVVSVVGGGGNEKVKTWVREVLRQGLVRAAQSTGAWILTGGLREGIGRCVGEAVRDHSAAASSLSQKKVIAVGVAPWGLVSDRQKLVNEQGSFPARYYVQNTSWDSCCLDINYQAFLLVDDGSVGRRGVETAFRAKMEEYISHQRTGLCGSGSIDIPVLCMLIAGEGNMLERMDLSLSKNIPWLVLNGSGRAADLICELLDALSALPTCTTSPSPENEGNQSPSAELRDRARERVKRYFPAKAELEKLVDRALSIYQNRDLITVFNGEQESPDDFDTVLLRALVRANKRVSSNASEYTEELKLAVAWNRVDIAKSELFNGDIQWKYKDLEDSMTDALINDKPQFVRLFNENGLNIVDYLTYQRLEGLYCSLSDSTLTYALLQRRLSERHGLAAPHKETRQTFPADPHSMLGPAESVSRLLWDIMGDVCQPFYYTLLELDQSTSTWRAMKHVNRLLLGECSYRKQHCQYPWASLFIWAVLQNRSEMAVYFWEMAGESVLGALAACKILRELSKLESETETKLSMKELAQKFENLAHDVFSECYQSNESRSFTLLIRQSPMWGEATCLQMATAADARHFFSHDGVQSLLSQIWWGAMERSTDVWKLVLAFFLPPLIYTKLISFREREDEGKSHVHHGRDTDSLDGDATLFSFSDDSQKEAPSFHPKRSFILMRWREFWFAPITSFLGNVLMYFLFLSLFAYILLLDFKPPPPHGPSTLESILYFWVFTLVCEEFRQSFFMASTTLYQRMKLYIQDMWNKCDITALSLFALGMCCRMFPWSYEFGRAVMAVDFMVFTLRLIHIFAIHKQLGPKIIIVEKMMKDIFFFLFFLAVWIVAYGVANQALLYSYDPRPNWIFRRVFYRPYMHIYGHIPIHEMDGEGMKCTNNLTLIEDGAEPCTSTYANWLVVILLVIYLLVTNILLVNLLIAMFSHTFSKVQEHSDTYWKFQRYNLILEYHSRPCLAPPFIILSHLHLLIKRHIRKIPSTKIKHFVLEIRDTSPSYNFSSSSSKILEYCTSALSWVVETLSQSNLIKPTRPPPTLR
;
A
#
# COMPACT_ATOMS: atom_id res chain seq x y z
N ILE A 1 41.34 -11.17 9.56
CA ILE A 1 40.26 -11.45 10.54
C ILE A 1 40.08 -12.95 10.70
N LEU A 2 39.68 -13.72 9.67
CA LEU A 2 39.60 -15.19 9.76
C LEU A 2 40.94 -15.87 10.12
N GLU A 3 42.05 -15.44 9.53
CA GLU A 3 43.42 -15.93 9.82
C GLU A 3 43.89 -15.70 11.28
N GLN A 4 43.24 -14.81 12.04
CA GLN A 4 43.64 -14.48 13.42
C GLN A 4 42.70 -15.07 14.48
N ILE A 5 41.54 -15.64 14.11
CA ILE A 5 40.45 -15.90 15.06
C ILE A 5 39.96 -17.35 15.02
N CYS A 6 39.99 -18.03 13.88
CA CYS A 6 39.63 -19.45 13.80
C CYS A 6 40.89 -20.31 13.79
N VAL A 7 40.93 -21.31 14.65
CA VAL A 7 42.09 -22.16 14.91
C VAL A 7 41.70 -23.62 14.69
N PHE A 8 42.61 -24.47 14.22
CA PHE A 8 42.44 -25.93 14.12
C PHE A 8 43.52 -26.67 14.93
N LEU A 9 43.31 -27.97 15.16
CA LEU A 9 44.16 -28.77 16.05
C LEU A 9 45.03 -29.77 15.28
N ILE A 10 46.32 -29.85 15.62
CA ILE A 10 47.27 -30.85 15.11
C ILE A 10 47.76 -31.74 16.26
N PRO A 11 47.74 -33.08 16.14
CA PRO A 11 48.18 -34.00 17.19
C PRO A 11 49.72 -34.04 17.36
N LEU A 12 50.20 -34.01 18.62
CA LEU A 12 51.63 -34.00 18.99
C LEU A 12 52.32 -35.38 18.80
N LYS A 13 53.63 -35.37 18.52
CA LYS A 13 54.43 -36.57 18.13
C LYS A 13 54.93 -37.44 19.31
N ASN A 14 54.85 -36.97 20.56
CA ASN A 14 55.48 -37.62 21.72
C ASN A 14 54.79 -38.91 22.23
N ILE A 15 53.67 -39.34 21.62
CA ILE A 15 52.97 -40.59 21.99
C ILE A 15 53.61 -41.84 21.32
N LEU A 16 54.45 -41.64 20.30
CA LEU A 16 54.94 -42.72 19.43
C LEU A 16 56.17 -43.49 19.94
N GLN A 17 56.81 -43.10 21.04
CA GLN A 17 58.14 -43.62 21.37
C GLN A 17 58.14 -44.95 22.15
N TYR A 18 56.99 -45.49 22.56
CA TYR A 18 56.93 -46.75 23.35
C TYR A 18 56.05 -47.89 22.79
N LEU A 19 55.50 -47.76 21.57
CA LEU A 19 54.65 -48.79 20.94
C LEU A 19 55.17 -49.28 19.57
N THR A 20 56.47 -49.16 19.31
CA THR A 20 57.11 -49.78 18.13
C THR A 20 57.41 -51.26 18.35
N ILE A 21 56.35 -52.08 18.35
CA ILE A 21 56.44 -53.48 17.90
C ILE A 21 55.11 -53.85 17.24
N PHE A 22 54.68 -53.22 16.14
CA PHE A 22 53.84 -53.85 15.10
C PHE A 22 53.66 -52.89 13.90
N ARG A 23 53.64 -53.48 12.71
CA ARG A 23 53.64 -52.93 11.35
C ARG A 23 52.40 -52.08 10.97
N PHE A 24 52.00 -51.09 11.77
CA PHE A 24 50.85 -50.22 11.45
C PHE A 24 51.29 -48.77 11.22
N SER A 25 50.90 -48.20 10.07
CA SER A 25 51.17 -46.82 9.63
C SER A 25 50.25 -45.76 10.27
N ILE A 26 49.35 -46.18 11.16
CA ILE A 26 48.29 -45.36 11.74
C ILE A 26 48.41 -45.38 13.28
N CYS A 27 48.32 -44.20 13.91
CA CYS A 27 48.29 -44.08 15.36
C CYS A 27 46.94 -44.60 15.90
N ARG A 28 46.95 -45.63 16.75
CA ARG A 28 45.72 -46.25 17.29
C ARG A 28 44.90 -45.31 18.21
N GLN A 29 45.49 -44.23 18.70
CA GLN A 29 44.84 -43.30 19.63
C GLN A 29 44.10 -42.14 18.94
N CYS A 30 44.70 -41.54 17.91
CA CYS A 30 44.08 -40.45 17.15
C CYS A 30 43.61 -40.86 15.74
N GLY A 31 43.94 -42.06 15.25
CA GLY A 31 43.57 -42.52 13.91
C GLY A 31 44.35 -41.87 12.76
N SER A 32 45.24 -40.91 13.05
CA SER A 32 46.03 -40.17 12.06
C SER A 32 47.27 -40.95 11.61
N GLY A 33 47.71 -40.71 10.38
CA GLY A 33 48.95 -41.26 9.83
C GLY A 33 50.18 -40.67 10.52
N ARG A 34 51.28 -41.41 10.57
CA ARG A 34 52.51 -40.97 11.27
C ARG A 34 53.07 -39.64 10.75
N ASP A 35 52.84 -39.33 9.48
CA ASP A 35 53.39 -38.16 8.78
C ASP A 35 52.65 -36.85 9.10
N THR A 36 51.44 -36.92 9.67
CA THR A 36 50.64 -35.72 10.03
C THR A 36 50.94 -35.19 11.44
N HIS A 37 51.82 -35.86 12.19
CA HIS A 37 52.24 -35.42 13.53
C HIS A 37 53.42 -34.44 13.43
N SER A 38 53.27 -33.23 13.96
CA SER A 38 54.32 -32.20 13.95
C SER A 38 55.49 -32.61 14.85
N SER A 39 56.74 -32.45 14.38
CA SER A 39 57.95 -32.80 15.14
C SER A 39 58.34 -31.81 16.23
N ILE A 40 57.49 -30.82 16.51
CA ILE A 40 57.83 -29.63 17.29
C ILE A 40 57.21 -29.76 18.68
N ALA A 41 57.83 -30.58 19.53
CA ALA A 41 57.65 -30.53 20.99
C ALA A 41 58.81 -31.30 21.67
N THR A 42 60.03 -30.81 21.50
CA THR A 42 61.23 -31.32 22.19
C THR A 42 61.63 -30.49 23.42
N GLY A 43 60.77 -29.57 23.89
CA GLY A 43 61.04 -28.72 25.05
C GLY A 43 60.13 -29.04 26.23
N ASP A 44 60.66 -29.85 27.15
CA ASP A 44 60.37 -29.92 28.57
C ASP A 44 58.99 -30.39 29.09
N CYS A 45 59.08 -31.36 30.01
CA CYS A 45 58.06 -31.91 30.91
C CYS A 45 56.99 -32.83 30.30
N PHE A 46 57.24 -34.15 30.24
CA PHE A 46 56.32 -35.16 30.77
C PHE A 46 56.99 -36.53 30.90
N GLY A 47 57.05 -37.04 32.13
CA GLY A 47 57.44 -38.42 32.43
C GLY A 47 56.28 -39.39 32.22
N ALA A 48 56.57 -40.48 31.51
CA ALA A 48 56.00 -41.82 31.65
C ALA A 48 54.61 -41.99 32.32
N ALA A 49 53.55 -41.45 31.71
CA ALA A 49 52.19 -41.95 31.95
C ALA A 49 51.71 -42.65 30.68
N ILE A 50 51.41 -43.95 30.79
CA ILE A 50 50.67 -44.70 29.76
C ILE A 50 49.28 -44.06 29.69
N VAL A 51 49.06 -43.14 28.75
CA VAL A 51 47.76 -42.51 28.54
C VAL A 51 46.86 -43.51 27.83
N THR A 52 45.82 -43.98 28.52
CA THR A 52 44.82 -44.93 27.99
C THR A 52 43.69 -44.24 27.21
N GLN A 53 43.54 -42.91 27.30
CA GLN A 53 42.46 -42.14 26.65
C GLN A 53 42.95 -40.85 25.97
N TRP A 54 42.56 -40.64 24.72
CA TRP A 54 42.86 -39.41 23.94
C TRP A 54 42.16 -38.18 24.54
N ASN A 55 42.94 -37.15 24.84
CA ASN A 55 42.46 -35.84 25.28
C ASN A 55 43.00 -34.72 24.37
N SER A 56 42.10 -33.97 23.73
CA SER A 56 42.44 -32.93 22.75
C SER A 56 43.31 -31.83 23.35
N SER A 57 42.97 -31.32 24.54
CA SER A 57 43.64 -30.16 25.15
C SER A 57 45.09 -30.42 25.60
N GLN A 58 45.46 -31.69 25.82
CA GLN A 58 46.79 -32.08 26.29
C GLN A 58 47.66 -32.67 25.16
N HIS A 59 47.06 -33.17 24.09
CA HIS A 59 47.75 -33.93 23.05
C HIS A 59 47.70 -33.28 21.66
N SER A 60 47.17 -32.07 21.54
CA SER A 60 47.13 -31.31 20.29
C SER A 60 47.63 -29.87 20.46
N SER A 61 48.04 -29.24 19.37
CA SER A 61 48.43 -27.82 19.33
C SER A 61 47.59 -27.06 18.30
N GLU A 62 47.35 -25.79 18.61
CA GLU A 62 46.49 -24.86 17.90
C GLU A 62 47.23 -24.12 16.77
N TYR A 63 46.66 -24.13 15.56
CA TYR A 63 47.17 -23.42 14.37
C TYR A 63 46.09 -22.60 13.66
N PRO A 64 46.44 -21.50 12.96
CA PRO A 64 45.48 -20.73 12.16
C PRO A 64 44.76 -21.58 11.12
N THR A 65 43.45 -21.40 10.95
CA THR A 65 42.64 -22.23 10.03
C THR A 65 43.13 -22.19 8.59
N ASP A 66 43.40 -23.38 8.04
CA ASP A 66 43.87 -23.63 6.67
C ASP A 66 42.74 -24.04 5.70
N ALA A 67 41.50 -24.19 6.18
CA ALA A 67 40.37 -24.66 5.38
C ALA A 67 39.12 -23.80 5.63
N PHE A 68 38.91 -22.82 4.76
CA PHE A 68 37.72 -21.94 4.79
C PHE A 68 37.39 -21.42 3.39
N GLY A 69 36.11 -21.07 3.18
CA GLY A 69 35.66 -20.39 1.97
C GLY A 69 34.28 -20.88 1.49
N GLU A 70 34.09 -20.86 0.17
CA GLU A 70 32.88 -21.34 -0.49
C GLU A 70 33.18 -22.66 -1.18
N MET A 71 32.32 -23.67 -1.05
CA MET A 71 32.43 -24.92 -1.79
C MET A 71 31.30 -25.09 -2.80
N GLU A 72 31.65 -25.70 -3.94
CA GLU A 72 30.74 -26.08 -5.00
C GLU A 72 30.75 -27.60 -5.16
N PHE A 73 29.57 -28.21 -5.02
CA PHE A 73 29.39 -29.64 -5.26
C PHE A 73 29.28 -29.92 -6.76
N THR A 74 30.22 -30.72 -7.26
CA THR A 74 30.24 -31.09 -8.68
C THR A 74 28.99 -31.88 -9.09
N GLY A 75 28.27 -31.40 -10.11
CA GLY A 75 27.04 -32.04 -10.63
C GLY A 75 25.73 -31.60 -9.97
N ALA A 76 25.76 -30.69 -8.98
CA ALA A 76 24.57 -30.28 -8.23
C ALA A 76 24.25 -28.77 -8.34
N GLY A 77 24.14 -28.23 -9.56
CA GLY A 77 23.71 -26.85 -9.82
C GLY A 77 24.62 -25.75 -9.24
N ARG A 78 24.34 -24.47 -9.58
CA ARG A 78 25.14 -23.30 -9.14
C ARG A 78 24.79 -22.85 -7.71
N LYS A 79 24.82 -23.76 -6.72
CA LYS A 79 24.64 -23.41 -5.30
C LYS A 79 25.99 -23.48 -4.59
N HIS A 80 26.42 -22.37 -4.03
CA HIS A 80 27.62 -22.29 -3.18
C HIS A 80 27.23 -22.50 -1.72
N SER A 81 28.00 -23.32 -1.01
CA SER A 81 27.86 -23.54 0.43
C SER A 81 29.09 -23.00 1.14
N ASN A 82 28.90 -22.21 2.20
CA ASN A 82 30.02 -21.68 2.98
C ASN A 82 30.55 -22.78 3.90
N PHE A 83 31.86 -22.88 4.08
CA PHE A 83 32.45 -23.81 5.03
C PHE A 83 33.63 -23.18 5.77
N VAL A 84 33.83 -23.63 7.02
CA VAL A 84 34.98 -23.26 7.84
C VAL A 84 35.36 -24.42 8.76
N ARG A 85 36.67 -24.70 8.84
CA ARG A 85 37.26 -25.62 9.82
C ARG A 85 37.51 -24.87 11.13
N LEU A 86 37.16 -25.48 12.25
CA LEU A 86 37.25 -24.88 13.57
C LEU A 86 37.62 -25.91 14.64
N SER A 87 38.40 -25.49 15.63
CA SER A 87 38.74 -26.27 16.81
C SER A 87 37.50 -26.54 17.66
N CYS A 88 37.46 -27.70 18.32
CA CYS A 88 36.42 -28.04 19.29
C CYS A 88 36.29 -27.05 20.46
N ASP A 89 37.33 -26.26 20.73
CA ASP A 89 37.38 -25.27 21.83
C ASP A 89 37.08 -23.83 21.39
N THR A 90 36.82 -23.61 20.09
CA THR A 90 36.47 -22.29 19.55
C THR A 90 35.25 -21.70 20.25
N LEU A 91 35.32 -20.42 20.63
CA LEU A 91 34.22 -19.73 21.30
C LEU A 91 33.03 -19.48 20.33
N PRO A 92 31.79 -19.85 20.70
CA PRO A 92 30.60 -19.65 19.86
C PRO A 92 30.31 -18.22 19.37
N PRO A 93 30.58 -17.13 20.14
CA PRO A 93 30.37 -15.75 19.67
C PRO A 93 31.05 -15.43 18.35
N VAL A 94 32.28 -15.92 18.17
CA VAL A 94 33.05 -15.73 16.93
C VAL A 94 32.32 -16.33 15.74
N VAL A 95 31.81 -17.55 15.90
CA VAL A 95 31.13 -18.29 14.83
C VAL A 95 29.78 -17.64 14.51
N TYR A 96 29.05 -17.18 15.52
CA TYR A 96 27.78 -16.47 15.30
C TYR A 96 27.98 -15.14 14.55
N GLN A 97 29.02 -14.37 14.92
CA GLN A 97 29.37 -13.13 14.20
C GLN A 97 29.83 -13.42 12.77
N LEU A 98 30.58 -14.51 12.55
CA LEU A 98 30.98 -14.96 11.21
C LEU A 98 29.75 -15.25 10.34
N MET A 99 28.80 -16.02 10.86
CA MET A 99 27.58 -16.38 10.13
C MET A 99 26.73 -15.14 9.78
N THR A 100 26.55 -14.24 10.73
CA THR A 100 25.65 -13.08 10.55
C THR A 100 26.29 -11.93 9.77
N SER A 101 27.53 -11.57 10.09
CA SER A 101 28.20 -10.40 9.52
C SER A 101 28.95 -10.70 8.22
N HIS A 102 29.63 -11.86 8.14
CA HIS A 102 30.46 -12.20 6.97
C HIS A 102 29.73 -13.06 5.94
N TRP A 103 29.01 -14.10 6.38
CA TRP A 103 28.24 -14.94 5.46
C TRP A 103 26.88 -14.34 5.07
N GLY A 104 26.46 -13.24 5.72
CA GLY A 104 25.19 -12.57 5.44
C GLY A 104 23.97 -13.42 5.80
N VAL A 105 24.12 -14.41 6.69
CA VAL A 105 23.01 -15.23 7.17
C VAL A 105 22.17 -14.39 8.13
N ARG A 106 20.89 -14.15 7.80
CA ARG A 106 19.96 -13.42 8.67
C ARG A 106 19.85 -14.10 10.04
N SER A 107 19.77 -13.30 11.11
CA SER A 107 19.56 -13.83 12.46
C SER A 107 18.24 -14.63 12.54
N PRO A 108 18.23 -15.79 13.21
CA PRO A 108 17.05 -16.64 13.30
C PRO A 108 16.05 -16.11 14.32
N ASN A 109 14.76 -16.32 14.06
CA ASN A 109 13.70 -16.12 15.08
C ASN A 109 13.48 -17.36 15.95
N LEU A 110 14.04 -18.50 15.56
CA LEU A 110 13.95 -19.80 16.21
C LEU A 110 15.11 -20.68 15.70
N VAL A 111 15.71 -21.48 16.56
CA VAL A 111 16.66 -22.53 16.13
C VAL A 111 16.11 -23.89 16.50
N VAL A 112 15.96 -24.76 15.49
CA VAL A 112 15.59 -26.17 15.70
C VAL A 112 16.83 -27.02 15.48
N SER A 113 17.30 -27.63 16.56
CA SER A 113 18.46 -28.51 16.57
C SER A 113 18.01 -29.96 16.45
N VAL A 114 18.13 -30.54 15.25
CA VAL A 114 17.74 -31.93 15.00
C VAL A 114 18.90 -32.85 15.40
N VAL A 115 18.67 -33.67 16.41
CA VAL A 115 19.67 -34.60 16.94
C VAL A 115 19.14 -36.02 16.77
N GLY A 116 19.94 -36.89 16.15
CA GLY A 116 19.60 -38.29 15.97
C GLY A 116 20.82 -39.19 16.04
N GLY A 117 20.58 -40.50 16.02
CA GLY A 117 21.68 -41.48 16.00
C GLY A 117 22.51 -41.36 14.73
N GLY A 118 23.84 -41.26 14.88
CA GLY A 118 24.80 -41.22 13.77
C GLY A 118 25.08 -42.58 13.10
N GLY A 119 24.15 -43.53 13.24
CA GLY A 119 24.28 -44.90 12.69
C GLY A 119 23.58 -45.07 11.35
N ASN A 120 23.87 -46.17 10.67
CA ASN A 120 23.23 -46.58 9.39
C ASN A 120 21.79 -47.14 9.56
N GLU A 121 21.15 -46.93 10.71
CA GLU A 121 19.77 -47.38 10.92
C GLU A 121 18.82 -46.64 9.98
N LYS A 122 17.97 -47.39 9.26
CA LYS A 122 16.99 -46.79 8.35
C LYS A 122 15.93 -46.06 9.16
N VAL A 123 15.86 -44.74 8.98
CA VAL A 123 14.81 -43.89 9.55
C VAL A 123 13.44 -44.36 9.03
N LYS A 124 12.45 -44.46 9.93
CA LYS A 124 11.08 -44.86 9.59
C LYS A 124 10.46 -43.89 8.57
N THR A 125 9.58 -44.39 7.71
CA THR A 125 8.98 -43.61 6.61
C THR A 125 8.13 -42.45 7.09
N TRP A 126 7.34 -42.62 8.15
CA TRP A 126 6.51 -41.55 8.72
C TRP A 126 7.35 -40.42 9.33
N VAL A 127 8.48 -40.75 9.98
CA VAL A 127 9.42 -39.75 10.52
C VAL A 127 10.01 -38.90 9.40
N ARG A 128 10.32 -39.52 8.25
CA ARG A 128 10.77 -38.79 7.07
C ARG A 128 9.70 -37.84 6.55
N GLU A 129 8.42 -38.21 6.64
CA GLU A 129 7.31 -37.33 6.26
C GLU A 129 7.15 -36.15 7.22
N VAL A 130 7.29 -36.38 8.54
CA VAL A 130 7.31 -35.31 9.56
C VAL A 130 8.46 -34.33 9.31
N LEU A 131 9.64 -34.82 8.96
CA LEU A 131 10.77 -33.96 8.58
C LEU A 131 10.51 -33.19 7.27
N ARG A 132 9.91 -33.84 6.27
CA ARG A 132 9.66 -33.27 4.94
C ARG A 132 8.54 -32.24 4.93
N GLN A 133 7.41 -32.54 5.55
CA GLN A 133 6.24 -31.66 5.57
C GLN A 133 6.20 -30.81 6.83
N GLY A 134 6.32 -31.39 8.02
CA GLY A 134 6.21 -30.67 9.29
C GLY A 134 7.37 -29.70 9.52
N LEU A 135 8.59 -30.23 9.71
CA LEU A 135 9.75 -29.43 10.12
C LEU A 135 10.11 -28.32 9.13
N VAL A 136 10.17 -28.64 7.84
CA VAL A 136 10.59 -27.64 6.82
C VAL A 136 9.54 -26.55 6.65
N ARG A 137 8.24 -26.87 6.72
CA ARG A 137 7.18 -25.84 6.71
C ARG A 137 7.25 -24.96 7.96
N ALA A 138 7.45 -25.57 9.14
CA ALA A 138 7.60 -24.83 10.40
C ALA A 138 8.81 -23.89 10.37
N ALA A 139 9.93 -24.33 9.79
CA ALA A 139 11.13 -23.50 9.65
C ALA A 139 10.94 -22.35 8.66
N GLN A 140 10.20 -22.57 7.57
CA GLN A 140 9.91 -21.53 6.59
C GLN A 140 8.99 -20.44 7.14
N SER A 141 7.93 -20.82 7.86
CA SER A 141 6.93 -19.89 8.40
C SER A 141 7.55 -18.95 9.44
N THR A 142 8.32 -19.53 10.37
CA THR A 142 8.99 -18.81 11.47
C THR A 142 10.27 -18.10 11.05
N GLY A 143 10.93 -18.56 9.98
CA GLY A 143 12.29 -18.12 9.63
C GLY A 143 13.34 -18.74 10.55
N ALA A 144 13.19 -20.03 10.86
CA ALA A 144 14.09 -20.75 11.76
C ALA A 144 15.36 -21.25 11.07
N TRP A 145 16.43 -21.39 11.85
CA TRP A 145 17.59 -22.18 11.45
C TRP A 145 17.39 -23.65 11.81
N ILE A 146 17.73 -24.54 10.88
CA ILE A 146 17.80 -25.98 11.14
C ILE A 146 19.27 -26.34 11.37
N LEU A 147 19.63 -26.65 12.60
CA LEU A 147 20.96 -27.13 12.98
C LEU A 147 20.94 -28.65 13.02
N THR A 148 21.85 -29.31 12.29
CA THR A 148 21.92 -30.79 12.28
C THR A 148 23.32 -31.27 11.85
N GLY A 149 23.52 -32.58 11.83
CA GLY A 149 24.75 -33.20 11.32
C GLY A 149 24.91 -32.92 9.83
N GLY A 150 26.04 -32.35 9.42
CA GLY A 150 26.33 -32.01 8.01
C GLY A 150 26.74 -33.19 7.13
N LEU A 151 26.81 -34.39 7.68
CA LEU A 151 27.22 -35.60 6.96
C LEU A 151 26.02 -36.22 6.21
N ARG A 152 26.30 -36.82 5.04
CA ARG A 152 25.30 -37.50 4.19
C ARG A 152 24.94 -38.91 4.72
N GLU A 153 24.63 -39.01 6.00
CA GLU A 153 24.24 -40.26 6.68
C GLU A 153 23.11 -40.01 7.68
N GLY A 154 22.42 -41.10 8.06
CA GLY A 154 21.36 -41.08 9.07
C GLY A 154 20.32 -39.96 8.88
N ILE A 155 20.03 -39.25 9.97
CA ILE A 155 19.06 -38.15 10.02
C ILE A 155 19.53 -36.93 9.19
N GLY A 156 20.83 -36.63 9.16
CA GLY A 156 21.37 -35.47 8.44
C GLY A 156 21.04 -35.53 6.94
N ARG A 157 21.10 -36.72 6.35
CA ARG A 157 20.67 -36.98 4.97
C ARG A 157 19.16 -36.76 4.78
N CYS A 158 18.32 -37.26 5.69
CA CYS A 158 16.86 -37.10 5.58
C CYS A 158 16.43 -35.63 5.67
N VAL A 159 17.06 -34.85 6.55
CA VAL A 159 16.83 -33.39 6.64
C VAL A 159 17.30 -32.68 5.36
N GLY A 160 18.46 -33.06 4.81
CA GLY A 160 18.95 -32.53 3.54
C GLY A 160 17.99 -32.82 2.37
N GLU A 161 17.51 -34.05 2.25
CA GLU A 161 16.51 -34.44 1.24
C GLU A 161 15.19 -33.67 1.41
N ALA A 162 14.72 -33.47 2.65
CA ALA A 162 13.53 -32.67 2.95
C ALA A 162 13.68 -31.20 2.51
N VAL A 163 14.81 -30.56 2.83
CA VAL A 163 15.10 -29.17 2.43
C VAL A 163 15.19 -29.06 0.91
N ARG A 164 15.79 -30.04 0.24
CA ARG A 164 15.88 -30.09 -1.23
C ARG A 164 14.49 -30.17 -1.86
N ASP A 165 13.68 -31.14 -1.46
CA ASP A 165 12.36 -31.39 -2.02
C ASP A 165 11.45 -30.17 -1.85
N HIS A 166 11.53 -29.50 -0.69
CA HIS A 166 10.84 -28.24 -0.46
C HIS A 166 11.38 -27.11 -1.33
N SER A 167 12.71 -26.98 -1.48
CA SER A 167 13.30 -25.95 -2.34
C SER A 167 12.96 -26.13 -3.83
N ALA A 168 12.65 -27.36 -4.26
CA ALA A 168 12.17 -27.65 -5.61
C ALA A 168 10.66 -27.40 -5.77
N ALA A 169 9.88 -27.56 -4.69
CA ALA A 169 8.44 -27.32 -4.67
C ALA A 169 8.06 -25.85 -4.43
N ALA A 170 8.91 -25.09 -3.72
CA ALA A 170 8.65 -23.69 -3.39
C ALA A 170 8.77 -22.80 -4.63
N SER A 171 7.75 -21.96 -4.87
CA SER A 171 7.79 -20.94 -5.90
C SER A 171 8.90 -19.92 -5.63
N SER A 172 9.59 -19.45 -6.67
CA SER A 172 10.64 -18.43 -6.63
C SER A 172 10.23 -17.10 -5.98
N LEU A 173 8.93 -16.88 -5.73
CA LEU A 173 8.37 -15.71 -5.04
C LEU A 173 8.42 -15.79 -3.49
N SER A 174 8.74 -16.93 -2.88
CA SER A 174 8.78 -17.01 -1.41
C SER A 174 10.05 -16.34 -0.87
N GLN A 175 9.90 -15.18 -0.21
CA GLN A 175 11.02 -14.39 0.32
C GLN A 175 11.80 -15.05 1.47
N LYS A 176 11.26 -16.11 2.10
CA LYS A 176 11.87 -16.79 3.24
C LYS A 176 12.43 -18.16 2.84
N LYS A 177 13.71 -18.19 2.47
CA LYS A 177 14.44 -19.43 2.18
C LYS A 177 14.81 -20.13 3.50
N VAL A 178 14.54 -21.43 3.59
CA VAL A 178 14.94 -22.25 4.75
C VAL A 178 16.47 -22.35 4.83
N ILE A 179 17.03 -22.08 6.00
CA ILE A 179 18.48 -22.09 6.26
C ILE A 179 18.81 -23.33 7.07
N ALA A 180 19.56 -24.25 6.45
CA ALA A 180 20.08 -25.45 7.10
C ALA A 180 21.59 -25.33 7.27
N VAL A 181 22.06 -25.53 8.50
CA VAL A 181 23.46 -25.42 8.90
C VAL A 181 23.94 -26.80 9.37
N GLY A 182 24.97 -27.31 8.71
CA GLY A 182 25.55 -28.61 8.98
C GLY A 182 26.76 -28.49 9.90
N VAL A 183 26.70 -29.07 11.10
CA VAL A 183 27.87 -29.24 11.97
C VAL A 183 28.41 -30.64 11.74
N ALA A 184 29.67 -30.78 11.35
CA ALA A 184 30.27 -32.07 11.04
C ALA A 184 31.69 -32.19 11.61
N PRO A 185 32.10 -33.38 12.06
CA PRO A 185 33.47 -33.63 12.51
C PRO A 185 34.43 -33.73 11.31
N TRP A 186 35.48 -32.91 11.30
CA TRP A 186 36.52 -32.88 10.26
C TRP A 186 37.23 -34.22 10.07
N GLY A 187 37.39 -34.98 11.17
CA GLY A 187 37.97 -36.31 11.20
C GLY A 187 37.26 -37.36 10.35
N LEU A 188 36.00 -37.14 9.99
CA LEU A 188 35.16 -38.07 9.22
C LEU A 188 34.88 -37.60 7.78
N VAL A 189 35.25 -36.36 7.42
CA VAL A 189 34.98 -35.81 6.08
C VAL A 189 35.88 -36.49 5.03
N SER A 190 35.24 -37.11 4.03
CA SER A 190 35.92 -37.72 2.88
C SER A 190 36.52 -36.64 1.97
N ASP A 191 37.63 -36.93 1.29
CA ASP A 191 38.29 -36.00 0.35
C ASP A 191 38.68 -34.63 0.93
N ARG A 192 38.84 -34.54 2.26
CA ARG A 192 39.12 -33.29 3.00
C ARG A 192 40.33 -32.49 2.50
N GLN A 193 41.31 -33.16 1.87
CA GLN A 193 42.50 -32.53 1.28
C GLN A 193 42.15 -31.49 0.21
N LYS A 194 41.01 -31.62 -0.48
CA LYS A 194 40.56 -30.66 -1.51
C LYS A 194 40.00 -29.36 -0.92
N LEU A 195 39.70 -29.36 0.38
CA LEU A 195 39.15 -28.20 1.11
C LEU A 195 40.24 -27.39 1.81
N VAL A 196 41.47 -27.91 1.89
CA VAL A 196 42.62 -27.27 2.54
C VAL A 196 43.30 -26.32 1.56
N ASN A 197 43.32 -25.04 1.88
CA ASN A 197 44.04 -23.99 1.19
C ASN A 197 44.27 -22.81 2.14
N GLU A 198 45.54 -22.50 2.44
CA GLU A 198 45.92 -21.42 3.37
C GLU A 198 45.39 -20.04 2.98
N GLN A 199 45.21 -19.77 1.68
CA GLN A 199 44.67 -18.48 1.20
C GLN A 199 43.13 -18.43 1.18
N GLY A 200 42.45 -19.52 1.58
CA GLY A 200 41.01 -19.71 1.42
C GLY A 200 40.61 -20.14 0.01
N SER A 201 39.47 -20.82 -0.12
CA SER A 201 38.98 -21.36 -1.39
C SER A 201 37.65 -20.75 -1.82
N PHE A 202 37.61 -20.07 -2.97
CA PHE A 202 36.42 -19.40 -3.50
C PHE A 202 36.27 -19.65 -5.02
N PRO A 203 35.73 -20.79 -5.50
CA PRO A 203 35.15 -21.91 -4.76
C PRO A 203 36.02 -23.19 -4.74
N ALA A 204 35.96 -23.96 -3.65
CA ALA A 204 36.50 -25.31 -3.55
C ALA A 204 35.58 -26.34 -4.25
N ARG A 205 36.10 -27.11 -5.22
CA ARG A 205 35.32 -28.15 -5.90
C ARG A 205 35.35 -29.45 -5.10
N TYR A 206 34.18 -29.83 -4.57
CA TYR A 206 34.00 -31.06 -3.80
C TYR A 206 33.27 -32.13 -4.63
N TYR A 207 33.74 -33.38 -4.56
CA TYR A 207 33.18 -34.52 -5.28
C TYR A 207 32.54 -35.49 -4.30
N VAL A 208 31.29 -35.85 -4.56
CA VAL A 208 30.56 -36.79 -3.70
C VAL A 208 30.80 -38.21 -4.21
N GLN A 209 31.48 -39.03 -3.41
CA GLN A 209 31.80 -40.43 -3.72
C GLN A 209 31.01 -41.41 -2.81
N ASN A 210 31.07 -42.71 -3.13
CA ASN A 210 30.49 -43.75 -2.28
C ASN A 210 31.38 -43.97 -1.04
N THR A 211 30.75 -43.91 0.14
CA THR A 211 31.40 -43.89 1.46
C THR A 211 31.94 -45.25 1.90
N SER A 212 33.07 -45.24 2.62
CA SER A 212 33.58 -46.39 3.40
C SER A 212 33.07 -46.29 4.85
N TRP A 213 33.32 -47.30 5.70
CA TRP A 213 32.89 -47.28 7.11
C TRP A 213 33.55 -46.16 7.94
N ASP A 214 34.75 -45.72 7.55
CA ASP A 214 35.59 -44.79 8.31
C ASP A 214 35.52 -43.34 7.83
N SER A 215 34.85 -43.05 6.70
CA SER A 215 34.72 -41.70 6.16
C SER A 215 33.37 -41.45 5.45
N CYS A 216 32.79 -40.28 5.70
CA CYS A 216 31.49 -39.86 5.18
C CYS A 216 31.62 -38.59 4.30
N CYS A 217 30.75 -38.45 3.30
CA CYS A 217 30.69 -37.23 2.48
C CYS A 217 29.83 -36.16 3.15
N LEU A 218 30.13 -34.89 2.87
CA LEU A 218 29.24 -33.78 3.20
C LEU A 218 27.96 -33.86 2.35
N ASP A 219 26.83 -33.46 2.94
CA ASP A 219 25.56 -33.39 2.22
C ASP A 219 25.50 -32.16 1.30
N ILE A 220 24.75 -32.22 0.20
CA ILE A 220 24.75 -31.16 -0.82
C ILE A 220 23.74 -30.04 -0.47
N ASN A 221 22.77 -30.32 0.40
CA ASN A 221 21.57 -29.50 0.52
C ASN A 221 21.67 -28.40 1.61
N TYR A 222 22.82 -28.27 2.27
CA TYR A 222 23.05 -27.30 3.35
C TYR A 222 23.70 -26.01 2.83
N GLN A 223 23.38 -24.88 3.45
CA GLN A 223 23.92 -23.57 3.06
C GLN A 223 25.27 -23.27 3.71
N ALA A 224 25.50 -23.77 4.92
CA ALA A 224 26.71 -23.52 5.68
C ALA A 224 27.20 -24.77 6.42
N PHE A 225 28.51 -24.93 6.50
CA PHE A 225 29.20 -26.06 7.15
C PHE A 225 30.18 -25.58 8.21
N LEU A 226 30.02 -26.11 9.41
CA LEU A 226 30.90 -25.92 10.55
C LEU A 226 31.65 -27.23 10.78
N LEU A 227 32.93 -27.26 10.41
CA LEU A 227 33.76 -28.47 10.43
C LEU A 227 34.61 -28.50 11.71
N VAL A 228 34.15 -29.24 12.72
CA VAL A 228 34.76 -29.28 14.06
C VAL A 228 35.94 -30.26 14.07
N ASP A 229 37.07 -29.84 14.59
CA ASP A 229 38.32 -30.61 14.63
C ASP A 229 38.83 -30.77 16.07
N ASP A 230 39.09 -32.02 16.48
CA ASP A 230 39.74 -32.41 17.75
C ASP A 230 41.09 -33.12 17.53
N GLY A 231 41.62 -33.05 16.30
CA GLY A 231 42.86 -33.72 15.90
C GLY A 231 42.72 -35.25 15.75
N SER A 232 41.52 -35.81 15.90
CA SER A 232 41.23 -37.23 15.70
C SER A 232 40.67 -37.52 14.30
N VAL A 233 40.84 -38.77 13.84
CA VAL A 233 40.36 -39.27 12.55
C VAL A 233 39.51 -40.50 12.78
N GLY A 234 38.34 -40.56 12.13
CA GLY A 234 37.40 -41.67 12.26
C GLY A 234 36.59 -41.72 13.56
N ARG A 235 36.73 -40.73 14.46
CA ARG A 235 35.98 -40.66 15.72
C ARG A 235 34.65 -39.91 15.53
N ARG A 236 33.55 -40.53 15.96
CA ARG A 236 32.19 -39.94 15.92
C ARG A 236 31.88 -39.20 17.22
N GLY A 237 31.08 -38.13 17.15
CA GLY A 237 30.56 -37.40 18.31
C GLY A 237 31.48 -36.31 18.85
N VAL A 238 32.47 -35.86 18.08
CA VAL A 238 33.36 -34.74 18.43
C VAL A 238 32.60 -33.42 18.43
N GLU A 239 31.68 -33.28 17.48
CA GLU A 239 30.88 -32.10 17.24
C GLU A 239 29.84 -31.82 18.34
N THR A 240 29.52 -32.80 19.19
CA THR A 240 28.39 -32.69 20.12
C THR A 240 28.60 -31.62 21.17
N ALA A 241 29.81 -31.51 21.74
CA ALA A 241 30.14 -30.56 22.79
C ALA A 241 30.14 -29.12 22.26
N PHE A 242 30.79 -28.88 21.11
CA PHE A 242 30.80 -27.58 20.45
C PHE A 242 29.37 -27.14 20.09
N ARG A 243 28.58 -28.06 19.51
CA ARG A 243 27.19 -27.80 19.13
C ARG A 243 26.33 -27.40 20.34
N ALA A 244 26.50 -28.05 21.50
CA ALA A 244 25.77 -27.69 22.72
C ALA A 244 26.16 -26.28 23.24
N LYS A 245 27.45 -25.93 23.22
CA LYS A 245 27.92 -24.57 23.56
C LYS A 245 27.35 -23.51 22.60
N MET A 246 27.23 -23.85 21.32
CA MET A 246 26.68 -22.97 20.30
C MET A 246 25.16 -22.76 20.49
N GLU A 247 24.42 -23.83 20.77
CA GLU A 247 23.00 -23.79 21.11
C GLU A 247 22.75 -22.89 22.33
N GLU A 248 23.52 -23.06 23.40
CA GLU A 248 23.46 -22.23 24.61
C GLU A 248 23.80 -20.76 24.34
N TYR A 249 24.78 -20.47 23.48
CA TYR A 249 25.11 -19.09 23.15
C TYR A 249 23.98 -18.41 22.36
N ILE A 250 23.40 -19.10 21.37
CA ILE A 250 22.31 -18.55 20.55
C ILE A 250 21.06 -18.29 21.41
N SER A 251 20.79 -19.13 22.42
CA SER A 251 19.61 -18.97 23.26
C SER A 251 19.59 -17.67 24.08
N HIS A 252 20.74 -17.06 24.32
CA HIS A 252 20.86 -15.78 25.05
C HIS A 252 20.97 -14.57 24.12
N GLN A 253 20.94 -14.79 22.80
CA GLN A 253 21.06 -13.75 21.82
C GLN A 253 19.69 -13.14 21.52
N ARG A 254 19.64 -11.82 21.35
CA ARG A 254 18.40 -11.09 21.07
C ARG A 254 18.11 -11.00 19.59
N THR A 255 16.82 -11.14 19.24
CA THR A 255 16.35 -10.92 17.86
C THR A 255 16.52 -9.45 17.46
N GLY A 256 16.96 -9.19 16.23
CA GLY A 256 17.23 -7.82 15.72
C GLY A 256 16.02 -7.11 15.12
N LEU A 257 14.81 -7.65 15.28
CA LEU A 257 13.60 -7.23 14.56
C LEU A 257 12.52 -6.55 15.43
N CYS A 258 12.77 -6.32 16.73
CA CYS A 258 11.77 -5.74 17.63
C CYS A 258 12.23 -4.42 18.26
N GLY A 259 11.40 -3.38 18.12
CA GLY A 259 11.51 -2.16 18.93
C GLY A 259 11.12 -2.45 20.37
N SER A 260 11.84 -1.85 21.33
CA SER A 260 11.66 -1.92 22.80
C SER A 260 11.58 -3.29 23.50
N GLY A 261 11.07 -4.36 22.89
CA GLY A 261 10.95 -5.71 23.45
C GLY A 261 11.90 -6.70 22.78
N SER A 262 13.18 -6.70 23.17
CA SER A 262 14.14 -7.65 22.61
C SER A 262 13.93 -9.04 23.23
N ILE A 263 13.31 -9.96 22.48
CA ILE A 263 13.13 -11.36 22.87
C ILE A 263 14.43 -12.13 22.61
N ASP A 264 14.76 -13.05 23.52
CA ASP A 264 15.84 -14.02 23.36
C ASP A 264 15.44 -15.10 22.34
N ILE A 265 16.39 -15.56 21.51
CA ILE A 265 16.10 -16.52 20.45
C ILE A 265 15.81 -17.89 21.08
N PRO A 266 14.60 -18.46 20.94
CA PRO A 266 14.31 -19.79 21.46
C PRO A 266 15.09 -20.85 20.67
N VAL A 267 15.65 -21.82 21.40
CA VAL A 267 16.34 -22.98 20.84
C VAL A 267 15.60 -24.24 21.28
N LEU A 268 15.21 -25.09 20.34
CA LEU A 268 14.55 -26.36 20.60
C LEU A 268 15.37 -27.52 20.05
N CYS A 269 15.62 -28.53 20.88
CA CYS A 269 16.27 -29.77 20.45
C CYS A 269 15.22 -30.83 20.07
N MET A 270 15.35 -31.45 18.91
CA MET A 270 14.45 -32.51 18.45
C MET A 270 15.20 -33.85 18.47
N LEU A 271 14.72 -34.82 19.23
CA LEU A 271 15.31 -36.17 19.33
C LEU A 271 14.61 -37.13 18.37
N ILE A 272 15.38 -37.65 17.41
CA ILE A 272 14.92 -38.64 16.43
C ILE A 272 15.86 -39.85 16.45
N ALA A 273 15.40 -40.93 17.09
CA ALA A 273 16.25 -42.08 17.39
C ALA A 273 17.55 -41.70 18.14
N GLY A 274 18.26 -42.68 18.68
CA GLY A 274 19.51 -42.38 19.37
C GLY A 274 20.08 -43.54 20.17
N GLU A 275 21.37 -43.45 20.44
CA GLU A 275 22.11 -44.35 21.32
C GLU A 275 22.32 -43.70 22.70
N GLY A 276 22.87 -44.44 23.67
CA GLY A 276 23.05 -43.95 25.04
C GLY A 276 23.87 -42.67 25.20
N ASN A 277 24.72 -42.29 24.23
CA ASN A 277 25.48 -41.03 24.27
C ASN A 277 24.57 -39.80 24.10
N MET A 278 23.37 -39.98 23.54
CA MET A 278 22.38 -38.92 23.37
C MET A 278 21.73 -38.54 24.69
N LEU A 279 21.63 -39.49 25.64
CA LEU A 279 21.11 -39.21 26.99
C LEU A 279 22.03 -38.25 27.74
N GLU A 280 23.35 -38.37 27.54
CA GLU A 280 24.33 -37.42 28.10
C GLU A 280 24.15 -36.02 27.56
N ARG A 281 23.97 -35.90 26.24
CA ARG A 281 23.69 -34.62 25.59
C ARG A 281 22.38 -34.02 26.10
N MET A 282 21.35 -34.83 26.22
CA MET A 282 20.03 -34.39 26.67
C MET A 282 20.06 -33.88 28.11
N ASP A 283 20.71 -34.60 29.01
CA ASP A 283 20.90 -34.19 30.40
C ASP A 283 21.65 -32.84 30.50
N LEU A 284 22.73 -32.68 29.72
CA LEU A 284 23.48 -31.42 29.65
C LEU A 284 22.61 -30.26 29.13
N SER A 285 21.87 -30.45 28.03
CA SER A 285 21.00 -29.41 27.47
C SER A 285 19.82 -29.05 28.37
N LEU A 286 19.21 -30.05 29.05
CA LEU A 286 18.12 -29.82 29.99
C LEU A 286 18.60 -29.06 31.23
N SER A 287 19.82 -29.31 31.71
CA SER A 287 20.43 -28.51 32.79
C SER A 287 20.59 -27.03 32.44
N LYS A 288 20.57 -26.70 31.15
CA LYS A 288 20.64 -25.34 30.60
C LYS A 288 19.27 -24.76 30.22
N ASN A 289 18.16 -25.39 30.63
CA ASN A 289 16.79 -25.00 30.32
C ASN A 289 16.43 -25.00 28.81
N ILE A 290 17.12 -25.80 28.00
CA ILE A 290 16.79 -25.94 26.57
C ILE A 290 15.71 -27.03 26.42
N PRO A 291 14.53 -26.73 25.82
CA PRO A 291 13.47 -27.71 25.65
C PRO A 291 13.78 -28.79 24.60
N TRP A 292 13.17 -29.96 24.79
CA TRP A 292 13.28 -31.11 23.91
C TRP A 292 11.94 -31.57 23.36
N LEU A 293 11.89 -31.86 22.06
CA LEU A 293 10.80 -32.52 21.36
C LEU A 293 11.22 -33.95 21.01
N VAL A 294 10.56 -34.95 21.58
CA VAL A 294 10.90 -36.37 21.42
C VAL A 294 9.83 -37.05 20.56
N LEU A 295 10.27 -37.73 19.50
CA LEU A 295 9.36 -38.44 18.60
C LEU A 295 9.16 -39.88 19.11
N ASN A 296 7.96 -40.17 19.61
CA ASN A 296 7.62 -41.49 20.11
C ASN A 296 7.61 -42.52 18.97
N GLY A 297 8.16 -43.70 19.22
CA GLY A 297 8.30 -44.76 18.25
C GLY A 297 9.37 -44.49 17.18
N SER A 298 10.26 -43.51 17.38
CA SER A 298 11.32 -43.20 16.39
C SER A 298 12.59 -44.03 16.58
N GLY A 299 12.89 -44.52 17.79
CA GLY A 299 14.05 -45.35 18.07
C GLY A 299 14.43 -45.46 19.55
N ARG A 300 15.46 -46.26 19.86
CA ARG A 300 15.77 -46.77 21.21
C ARG A 300 15.84 -45.70 22.31
N ALA A 301 16.59 -44.61 22.13
CA ALA A 301 16.69 -43.56 23.15
C ALA A 301 15.39 -42.73 23.30
N ALA A 302 14.70 -42.44 22.19
CA ALA A 302 13.45 -41.68 22.21
C ALA A 302 12.34 -42.49 22.89
N ASP A 303 12.20 -43.77 22.52
CA ASP A 303 11.19 -44.68 23.06
C ASP A 303 11.41 -44.94 24.57
N LEU A 304 12.68 -45.04 25.00
CA LEU A 304 13.01 -45.12 26.43
C LEU A 304 12.50 -43.91 27.21
N ILE A 305 12.68 -42.69 26.69
CA ILE A 305 12.24 -41.46 27.37
C ILE A 305 10.72 -41.37 27.39
N CYS A 306 10.04 -41.68 26.27
CA CYS A 306 8.59 -41.72 26.22
C CYS A 306 8.01 -42.72 27.22
N GLU A 307 8.54 -43.95 27.27
CA GLU A 307 8.12 -44.95 28.27
C GLU A 307 8.39 -44.50 29.72
N LEU A 308 9.50 -43.80 29.97
CA LEU A 308 9.81 -43.25 31.29
C LEU A 308 8.81 -42.15 31.70
N LEU A 309 8.39 -41.30 30.76
CA LEU A 309 7.41 -40.22 31.00
C LEU A 309 5.99 -40.77 31.20
N ASP A 310 5.57 -41.73 30.39
CA ASP A 310 4.23 -42.34 30.43
C ASP A 310 4.05 -43.22 31.68
N ALA A 311 5.06 -44.01 32.05
CA ALA A 311 4.94 -44.97 33.15
C ALA A 311 5.05 -44.34 34.55
N LEU A 312 5.51 -43.08 34.64
CA LEU A 312 5.69 -42.34 35.89
C LEU A 312 4.68 -41.20 36.09
N SER A 313 3.94 -40.83 35.04
CA SER A 313 2.72 -40.02 35.14
C SER A 313 1.51 -40.83 35.64
N ALA A 314 1.53 -42.15 35.49
CA ALA A 314 0.52 -43.08 35.99
C ALA A 314 0.60 -43.42 37.51
N LEU A 315 1.20 -42.55 38.34
CA LEU A 315 1.06 -42.66 39.79
C LEU A 315 -0.32 -42.14 40.20
N PRO A 316 -1.18 -42.92 40.87
CA PRO A 316 -2.35 -42.37 41.53
C PRO A 316 -1.88 -41.48 42.69
N THR A 317 -2.25 -40.21 42.66
CA THR A 317 -2.32 -39.35 43.84
C THR A 317 -3.37 -39.91 44.80
N CYS A 318 -3.03 -40.96 45.55
CA CYS A 318 -3.87 -41.46 46.63
C CYS A 318 -3.42 -40.85 47.96
N THR A 319 -3.95 -39.68 48.29
CA THR A 319 -4.17 -39.30 49.68
C THR A 319 -5.41 -40.01 50.21
N THR A 320 -5.30 -40.48 51.45
CA THR A 320 -6.34 -41.04 52.37
C THR A 320 -6.71 -42.52 52.25
N SER A 321 -5.89 -43.38 52.87
CA SER A 321 -6.28 -44.13 54.09
C SER A 321 -5.07 -44.92 54.63
N PRO A 322 -4.79 -44.92 55.96
CA PRO A 322 -3.73 -45.74 56.52
C PRO A 322 -4.25 -47.15 56.82
N SER A 323 -3.50 -48.18 56.42
CA SER A 323 -3.53 -49.48 57.08
C SER A 323 -2.11 -49.95 57.31
N PRO A 324 -1.80 -50.52 58.48
CA PRO A 324 -0.43 -50.64 58.97
C PRO A 324 0.24 -51.96 58.56
N GLU A 325 1.56 -51.98 58.75
CA GLU A 325 2.42 -53.16 58.93
C GLU A 325 2.75 -54.01 57.68
N ASN A 326 3.85 -53.65 57.01
CA ASN A 326 5.01 -54.55 57.00
C ASN A 326 6.31 -53.78 56.74
N GLU A 327 7.30 -54.00 57.59
CA GLU A 327 8.61 -53.35 57.53
C GLU A 327 9.43 -53.83 56.33
N GLY A 328 9.85 -52.86 55.52
CA GLY A 328 10.84 -52.99 54.48
C GLY A 328 11.14 -51.59 53.94
N ASN A 329 12.02 -50.85 54.63
CA ASN A 329 12.48 -49.52 54.22
C ASN A 329 13.11 -49.56 52.81
N GLN A 330 12.30 -49.41 51.77
CA GLN A 330 12.75 -48.96 50.46
C GLN A 330 12.09 -47.60 50.22
N SER A 331 12.91 -46.56 50.16
CA SER A 331 12.45 -45.21 49.84
C SER A 331 11.73 -45.21 48.48
N PRO A 332 10.71 -44.37 48.24
CA PRO A 332 10.05 -44.26 46.93
C PRO A 332 11.03 -43.91 45.78
N SER A 333 12.20 -43.36 46.11
CA SER A 333 13.31 -43.15 45.17
C SER A 333 14.04 -44.43 44.73
N ALA A 334 14.06 -45.48 45.55
CA ALA A 334 14.70 -46.76 45.24
C ALA A 334 13.87 -47.54 44.21
N GLU A 335 12.54 -47.57 44.38
CA GLU A 335 11.61 -48.23 43.46
C GLU A 335 11.60 -47.54 42.07
N LEU A 336 11.67 -46.21 42.04
CA LEU A 336 11.84 -45.42 40.81
C LEU A 336 13.16 -45.75 40.09
N ARG A 337 14.26 -45.88 40.84
CA ARG A 337 15.59 -46.20 40.30
C ARG A 337 15.65 -47.62 39.75
N ASP A 338 15.01 -48.58 40.42
CA ASP A 338 14.98 -49.97 39.97
C ASP A 338 14.10 -50.16 38.72
N ARG A 339 12.97 -49.45 38.63
CA ARG A 339 12.15 -49.40 37.41
C ARG A 339 12.88 -48.74 36.24
N ALA A 340 13.59 -47.64 36.48
CA ALA A 340 14.41 -46.99 35.45
C ALA A 340 15.53 -47.93 34.98
N ARG A 341 16.21 -48.61 35.91
CA ARG A 341 17.25 -49.62 35.63
C ARG A 341 16.76 -50.75 34.75
N GLU A 342 15.59 -51.30 35.02
CA GLU A 342 15.02 -52.39 34.22
C GLU A 342 14.75 -51.95 32.77
N ARG A 343 14.24 -50.73 32.59
CA ARG A 343 13.94 -50.15 31.26
C ARG A 343 15.21 -49.79 30.50
N VAL A 344 16.19 -49.15 31.16
CA VAL A 344 17.50 -48.87 30.53
C VAL A 344 18.17 -50.18 30.09
N LYS A 345 18.08 -51.25 30.89
CA LYS A 345 18.62 -52.57 30.53
C LYS A 345 17.91 -53.20 29.31
N ARG A 346 16.60 -53.01 29.18
CA ARG A 346 15.82 -53.47 28.01
C ARG A 346 16.29 -52.80 26.72
N TYR A 347 16.50 -51.49 26.76
CA TYR A 347 16.90 -50.72 25.58
C TYR A 347 18.41 -50.75 25.31
N PHE A 348 19.27 -50.90 26.32
CA PHE A 348 20.75 -50.89 26.22
C PHE A 348 21.41 -52.07 26.95
N PRO A 349 21.36 -53.30 26.41
CA PRO A 349 21.85 -54.51 27.10
C PRO A 349 23.38 -54.66 27.14
N ALA A 350 24.15 -53.85 26.39
CA ALA A 350 25.55 -54.14 26.05
C ALA A 350 26.61 -53.12 26.57
N LYS A 351 26.28 -52.21 27.50
CA LYS A 351 27.22 -51.15 27.96
C LYS A 351 27.73 -51.38 29.39
N ALA A 352 29.04 -51.15 29.59
CA ALA A 352 29.76 -51.25 30.86
C ALA A 352 29.39 -50.14 31.89
N GLU A 353 28.53 -49.19 31.52
CA GLU A 353 28.18 -48.00 32.33
C GLU A 353 26.66 -47.90 32.57
N LEU A 354 26.00 -49.01 32.90
CA LEU A 354 24.55 -49.04 33.09
C LEU A 354 24.07 -48.07 34.17
N GLU A 355 24.76 -48.01 35.31
CA GLU A 355 24.41 -47.12 36.44
C GLU A 355 24.40 -45.64 36.04
N LYS A 356 25.43 -45.19 35.30
CA LYS A 356 25.54 -43.80 34.86
C LYS A 356 24.37 -43.42 33.93
N LEU A 357 23.92 -44.36 33.09
CA LEU A 357 22.77 -44.13 32.22
C LEU A 357 21.45 -44.06 33.00
N VAL A 358 21.32 -44.84 34.08
CA VAL A 358 20.15 -44.78 34.97
C VAL A 358 20.10 -43.45 35.72
N ASP A 359 21.24 -43.00 36.27
CA ASP A 359 21.31 -41.71 36.97
C ASP A 359 20.96 -40.54 36.02
N ARG A 360 21.45 -40.58 34.78
CA ARG A 360 21.10 -39.60 33.73
C ARG A 360 19.63 -39.66 33.34
N ALA A 361 19.06 -40.86 33.17
CA ALA A 361 17.63 -41.00 32.85
C ALA A 361 16.72 -40.45 33.96
N LEU A 362 17.12 -40.60 35.22
CA LEU A 362 16.40 -40.01 36.36
C LEU A 362 16.53 -38.49 36.41
N SER A 363 17.71 -37.93 36.11
CA SER A 363 17.92 -36.48 35.97
C SER A 363 17.03 -35.88 34.87
N ILE A 364 16.96 -36.55 33.71
CA ILE A 364 16.07 -36.17 32.61
C ILE A 364 14.59 -36.17 33.07
N TYR A 365 14.17 -37.18 33.84
CA TYR A 365 12.80 -37.25 34.36
C TYR A 365 12.44 -36.11 35.32
N GLN A 366 13.38 -35.62 36.13
CA GLN A 366 13.16 -34.46 37.02
C GLN A 366 12.81 -33.18 36.23
N ASN A 367 13.23 -33.12 34.97
CA ASN A 367 12.99 -32.01 34.05
C ASN A 367 11.93 -32.34 32.97
N ARG A 368 10.96 -33.21 33.29
CA ARG A 368 9.90 -33.64 32.36
C ARG A 368 9.10 -32.49 31.72
N ASP A 369 8.97 -31.35 32.40
CA ASP A 369 8.18 -30.21 31.92
C ASP A 369 8.82 -29.53 30.69
N LEU A 370 10.14 -29.69 30.48
CA LEU A 370 10.86 -29.21 29.30
C LEU A 370 10.82 -30.21 28.13
N ILE A 371 10.22 -31.39 28.33
CA ILE A 371 10.15 -32.46 27.35
C ILE A 371 8.72 -32.55 26.83
N THR A 372 8.60 -32.48 25.51
CA THR A 372 7.34 -32.69 24.80
C THR A 372 7.44 -33.93 23.94
N VAL A 373 6.40 -34.75 23.97
CA VAL A 373 6.34 -35.99 23.20
C VAL A 373 5.42 -35.78 22.00
N PHE A 374 5.94 -36.05 20.80
CA PHE A 374 5.15 -36.09 19.57
C PHE A 374 4.75 -37.53 19.27
N ASN A 375 3.44 -37.79 19.24
CA ASN A 375 2.88 -39.11 18.97
C ASN A 375 2.43 -39.20 17.51
N GLY A 376 3.23 -39.88 16.67
CA GLY A 376 2.95 -40.03 15.23
C GLY A 376 1.68 -40.83 14.88
N GLU A 377 1.00 -41.45 15.86
CA GLU A 377 -0.28 -42.15 15.67
C GLU A 377 -1.50 -41.27 15.98
N GLN A 378 -1.35 -40.23 16.82
CA GLN A 378 -2.46 -39.38 17.27
C GLN A 378 -2.45 -38.01 16.59
N GLU A 379 -1.26 -37.47 16.30
CA GLU A 379 -1.09 -36.13 15.72
C GLU A 379 -0.68 -36.25 14.25
N SER A 380 -1.32 -35.46 13.39
CA SER A 380 -1.00 -35.43 11.97
C SER A 380 0.35 -34.72 11.73
N PRO A 381 1.09 -35.05 10.67
CA PRO A 381 2.33 -34.35 10.33
C PRO A 381 2.09 -32.86 9.98
N ASP A 382 0.86 -32.48 9.63
CA ASP A 382 0.48 -31.09 9.37
C ASP A 382 0.38 -30.27 10.66
N ASP A 383 0.05 -30.88 11.79
CA ASP A 383 -0.03 -30.22 13.10
C ASP A 383 1.34 -30.07 13.77
N PHE A 384 2.41 -30.58 13.17
CA PHE A 384 3.75 -30.58 13.76
C PHE A 384 4.24 -29.18 14.15
N ASP A 385 3.88 -28.16 13.37
CA ASP A 385 4.25 -26.77 13.67
C ASP A 385 3.54 -26.24 14.93
N THR A 386 2.27 -26.59 15.16
CA THR A 386 1.55 -26.25 16.39
C THR A 386 2.17 -26.93 17.59
N VAL A 387 2.58 -28.20 17.47
CA VAL A 387 3.19 -28.96 18.56
C VAL A 387 4.57 -28.41 18.89
N LEU A 388 5.37 -28.07 17.88
CA LEU A 388 6.68 -27.42 18.03
C LEU A 388 6.57 -26.13 18.85
N LEU A 389 5.61 -25.29 18.50
CA LEU A 389 5.42 -23.99 19.14
C LEU A 389 4.77 -24.15 20.53
N ARG A 390 3.84 -25.11 20.69
CA ARG A 390 3.28 -25.49 22.01
C ARG A 390 4.39 -25.97 22.95
N ALA A 391 5.37 -26.72 22.45
CA ALA A 391 6.51 -27.17 23.24
C ALA A 391 7.36 -26.01 23.76
N LEU A 392 7.62 -25.03 22.90
CA LEU A 392 8.37 -23.82 23.28
C LEU A 392 7.62 -22.97 24.30
N VAL A 393 6.31 -22.78 24.10
CA VAL A 393 5.47 -22.04 25.06
C VAL A 393 5.44 -22.76 26.41
N ARG A 394 5.24 -24.09 26.44
CA ARG A 394 5.25 -24.86 27.70
C ARG A 394 6.57 -24.80 28.44
N ALA A 395 7.69 -24.82 27.72
CA ALA A 395 9.02 -24.77 28.32
C ALA A 395 9.31 -23.44 29.02
N ASN A 396 8.78 -22.33 28.46
CA ASN A 396 8.97 -21.00 29.03
C ASN A 396 8.16 -20.75 30.32
N LYS A 397 7.09 -21.52 30.59
CA LYS A 397 6.25 -21.41 31.81
C LYS A 397 6.94 -21.69 33.15
N ARG A 398 8.20 -22.16 33.17
CA ARG A 398 8.90 -22.60 34.39
C ARG A 398 10.06 -21.69 34.79
N VAL A 399 10.54 -20.84 33.89
CA VAL A 399 11.81 -20.10 34.11
C VAL A 399 11.58 -18.81 34.91
N SER A 400 10.34 -18.32 35.08
CA SER A 400 10.11 -17.04 35.76
C SER A 400 8.70 -16.93 36.38
N SER A 401 8.55 -17.23 37.66
CA SER A 401 7.30 -17.23 38.45
C SER A 401 6.57 -15.87 38.66
N ASN A 402 6.63 -14.92 37.73
CA ASN A 402 6.00 -13.59 37.81
C ASN A 402 5.11 -13.28 36.59
N ALA A 403 4.15 -12.37 36.74
CA ALA A 403 3.17 -11.95 35.70
C ALA A 403 3.76 -11.45 34.36
N SER A 404 5.08 -11.18 34.29
CA SER A 404 5.82 -10.88 33.06
C SER A 404 6.09 -12.10 32.16
N GLU A 405 5.74 -13.31 32.60
CA GLU A 405 6.03 -14.57 31.87
C GLU A 405 5.12 -14.74 30.63
N TYR A 406 3.82 -14.47 30.76
CA TYR A 406 2.86 -14.58 29.66
C TYR A 406 3.07 -13.52 28.57
N THR A 407 3.67 -12.37 28.90
CA THR A 407 3.97 -11.34 27.91
C THR A 407 5.06 -11.76 26.94
N GLU A 408 6.04 -12.54 27.38
CA GLU A 408 7.07 -13.08 26.48
C GLU A 408 6.50 -14.21 25.61
N GLU A 409 5.61 -15.05 26.15
CA GLU A 409 4.87 -16.05 25.36
C GLU A 409 4.03 -15.39 24.26
N LEU A 410 3.33 -14.30 24.60
CA LEU A 410 2.53 -13.55 23.66
C LEU A 410 3.40 -12.89 22.59
N LYS A 411 4.52 -12.26 22.98
CA LYS A 411 5.47 -11.65 22.04
C LYS A 411 6.07 -12.68 21.08
N LEU A 412 6.37 -13.90 21.55
CA LEU A 412 6.81 -15.00 20.69
C LEU A 412 5.73 -15.43 19.69
N ALA A 413 4.48 -15.60 20.15
CA ALA A 413 3.36 -15.93 19.28
C ALA A 413 3.14 -14.84 18.21
N VAL A 414 3.24 -13.57 18.62
CA VAL A 414 3.22 -12.42 17.71
C VAL A 414 4.39 -12.53 16.74
N ALA A 415 5.63 -12.67 17.19
CA ALA A 415 6.83 -12.77 16.35
C ALA A 415 6.69 -13.83 15.25
N TRP A 416 6.16 -15.00 15.59
CA TRP A 416 5.94 -16.12 14.67
C TRP A 416 4.70 -16.03 13.79
N ASN A 417 3.86 -15.01 13.98
CA ASN A 417 2.60 -14.81 13.25
C ASN A 417 1.61 -16.00 13.39
N ARG A 418 1.50 -16.60 14.58
CA ARG A 418 0.62 -17.75 14.88
C ARG A 418 -0.50 -17.39 15.85
N VAL A 419 -1.56 -16.84 15.28
CA VAL A 419 -2.75 -16.33 15.98
C VAL A 419 -3.59 -17.45 16.56
N ASP A 420 -3.63 -18.59 15.88
CA ASP A 420 -4.29 -19.82 16.30
C ASP A 420 -3.82 -20.27 17.68
N ILE A 421 -2.50 -20.31 17.88
CA ILE A 421 -1.88 -20.70 19.16
C ILE A 421 -2.17 -19.68 20.24
N ALA A 422 -2.04 -18.38 19.92
CA ALA A 422 -2.36 -17.34 20.87
C ALA A 422 -3.83 -17.43 21.32
N LYS A 423 -4.76 -17.64 20.39
CA LYS A 423 -6.18 -17.77 20.71
C LYS A 423 -6.47 -19.01 21.55
N SER A 424 -5.90 -20.17 21.21
CA SER A 424 -6.19 -21.43 21.90
C SER A 424 -5.53 -21.56 23.27
N GLU A 425 -4.29 -21.09 23.44
CA GLU A 425 -3.49 -21.33 24.66
C GLU A 425 -3.45 -20.10 25.58
N LEU A 426 -3.42 -18.88 25.04
CA LEU A 426 -3.25 -17.65 25.83
C LEU A 426 -4.58 -16.96 26.17
N PHE A 427 -5.53 -16.93 25.22
CA PHE A 427 -6.80 -16.21 25.40
C PHE A 427 -7.99 -17.10 25.81
N ASN A 428 -7.96 -18.40 25.53
CA ASN A 428 -8.98 -19.34 26.00
C ASN A 428 -8.70 -19.93 27.40
N GLY A 429 -7.55 -19.61 28.01
CA GLY A 429 -7.17 -20.08 29.35
C GLY A 429 -7.69 -19.20 30.49
N ASP A 430 -7.37 -19.55 31.74
CA ASP A 430 -7.75 -18.82 32.96
C ASP A 430 -7.00 -17.48 33.16
N ILE A 431 -6.34 -16.95 32.11
CA ILE A 431 -5.46 -15.78 32.20
C ILE A 431 -6.30 -14.50 32.10
N GLN A 432 -6.26 -13.67 33.16
CA GLN A 432 -6.84 -12.34 33.14
C GLN A 432 -5.82 -11.32 32.63
N TRP A 433 -5.91 -11.00 31.34
CA TRP A 433 -5.08 -9.99 30.70
C TRP A 433 -5.41 -8.58 31.20
N LYS A 434 -4.40 -7.83 31.66
CA LYS A 434 -4.55 -6.39 31.91
C LYS A 434 -4.21 -5.61 30.66
N TYR A 435 -4.84 -4.46 30.54
CA TYR A 435 -4.63 -3.53 29.43
C TYR A 435 -3.14 -3.19 29.21
N LYS A 436 -2.38 -2.91 30.28
CA LYS A 436 -0.95 -2.56 30.22
C LYS A 436 -0.06 -3.67 29.66
N ASP A 437 -0.43 -4.93 29.85
CA ASP A 437 0.39 -6.08 29.46
C ASP A 437 0.32 -6.31 27.92
N LEU A 438 -0.76 -5.81 27.30
CA LEU A 438 -1.01 -5.95 25.86
C LEU A 438 -0.50 -4.78 25.01
N GLU A 439 -0.18 -3.62 25.61
CA GLU A 439 0.18 -2.41 24.87
C GLU A 439 1.47 -2.57 24.03
N ASP A 440 2.50 -3.18 24.60
CA ASP A 440 3.78 -3.37 23.90
C ASP A 440 3.62 -4.38 22.76
N SER A 441 2.93 -5.50 23.02
CA SER A 441 2.60 -6.53 22.02
C SER A 441 1.75 -5.98 20.88
N MET A 442 0.84 -5.03 21.18
CA MET A 442 0.06 -4.31 20.17
C MET A 442 0.95 -3.43 19.31
N THR A 443 1.92 -2.71 19.89
CA THR A 443 2.89 -1.91 19.12
C THR A 443 3.71 -2.80 18.18
N ASP A 444 4.17 -3.95 18.66
CA ASP A 444 4.93 -4.91 17.86
C ASP A 444 4.10 -5.54 16.73
N ALA A 445 2.83 -5.85 16.99
CA ALA A 445 1.90 -6.36 15.97
C ALA A 445 1.60 -5.30 14.90
N LEU A 446 1.47 -4.03 15.28
CA LEU A 446 1.36 -2.92 14.35
C LEU A 446 2.61 -2.81 13.49
N ILE A 447 3.81 -2.68 14.08
CA ILE A 447 5.05 -2.47 13.32
C ILE A 447 5.32 -3.62 12.32
N ASN A 448 5.08 -4.87 12.72
CA ASN A 448 5.39 -6.06 11.91
C ASN A 448 4.28 -6.48 10.92
N ASP A 449 3.25 -5.66 10.71
CA ASP A 449 2.15 -5.90 9.77
C ASP A 449 1.36 -7.19 10.04
N LYS A 450 0.88 -7.36 11.27
CA LYS A 450 0.14 -8.55 11.73
C LYS A 450 -1.33 -8.24 12.03
N PRO A 451 -2.19 -8.10 11.01
CA PRO A 451 -3.60 -7.66 11.17
C PRO A 451 -4.45 -8.58 12.03
N GLN A 452 -4.21 -9.88 11.95
CA GLN A 452 -4.99 -10.86 12.70
C GLN A 452 -4.76 -10.76 14.23
N PHE A 453 -3.52 -10.45 14.66
CA PHE A 453 -3.24 -10.18 16.07
C PHE A 453 -3.89 -8.89 16.56
N VAL A 454 -3.90 -7.85 15.73
CA VAL A 454 -4.57 -6.58 16.04
C VAL A 454 -6.07 -6.76 16.25
N ARG A 455 -6.71 -7.61 15.43
CA ARG A 455 -8.11 -8.03 15.63
C ARG A 455 -8.30 -8.77 16.95
N LEU A 456 -7.45 -9.76 17.22
CA LEU A 456 -7.50 -10.56 18.45
C LEU A 456 -7.34 -9.69 19.70
N PHE A 457 -6.45 -8.70 19.70
CA PHE A 457 -6.27 -7.79 20.85
C PHE A 457 -7.48 -6.89 21.07
N ASN A 458 -8.12 -6.41 20.00
CA ASN A 458 -9.33 -5.61 20.10
C ASN A 458 -10.54 -6.43 20.59
N GLU A 459 -10.68 -7.68 20.12
CA GLU A 459 -11.71 -8.63 20.58
C GLU A 459 -11.57 -8.93 22.09
N ASN A 460 -10.35 -8.96 22.61
CA ASN A 460 -10.05 -9.26 24.01
C ASN A 460 -9.96 -8.02 24.92
N GLY A 461 -10.50 -6.87 24.49
CA GLY A 461 -10.73 -5.71 25.36
C GLY A 461 -9.66 -4.61 25.36
N LEU A 462 -8.71 -4.61 24.42
CA LEU A 462 -7.80 -3.47 24.24
C LEU A 462 -8.51 -2.32 23.52
N ASN A 463 -8.82 -1.24 24.26
CA ASN A 463 -9.40 -0.05 23.67
C ASN A 463 -8.32 0.80 22.97
N ILE A 464 -8.43 0.96 21.65
CA ILE A 464 -7.46 1.76 20.88
C ILE A 464 -7.44 3.23 21.30
N VAL A 465 -8.55 3.75 21.83
CA VAL A 465 -8.69 5.16 22.21
C VAL A 465 -7.79 5.50 23.39
N ASP A 466 -7.70 4.59 24.35
CA ASP A 466 -6.81 4.73 25.51
C ASP A 466 -5.35 4.42 25.13
N TYR A 467 -5.15 3.60 24.10
CA TYR A 467 -3.83 3.18 23.62
C TYR A 467 -3.07 4.24 22.83
N LEU A 468 -3.77 4.97 21.96
CA LEU A 468 -3.11 5.86 21.01
C LEU A 468 -2.92 7.28 21.58
N THR A 469 -1.77 7.49 22.20
CA THR A 469 -1.24 8.82 22.51
C THR A 469 -0.46 9.40 21.33
N TYR A 470 -0.34 10.74 21.26
CA TYR A 470 0.48 11.37 20.20
C TYR A 470 1.95 10.93 20.26
N GLN A 471 2.50 10.64 21.45
CA GLN A 471 3.85 10.09 21.60
C GLN A 471 4.01 8.74 20.89
N ARG A 472 3.06 7.81 21.09
CA ARG A 472 3.09 6.50 20.42
C ARG A 472 2.88 6.63 18.93
N LEU A 473 2.00 7.52 18.49
CA LEU A 473 1.78 7.81 17.06
C LEU A 473 3.06 8.34 16.39
N GLU A 474 3.79 9.26 17.05
CA GLU A 474 5.12 9.69 16.56
C GLU A 474 6.09 8.52 16.49
N GLY A 475 6.10 7.64 17.50
CA GLY A 475 6.88 6.40 17.49
C GLY A 475 6.57 5.48 16.30
N LEU A 476 5.29 5.33 15.96
CA LEU A 476 4.83 4.56 14.80
C LEU A 476 5.22 5.21 13.46
N TYR A 477 5.28 6.54 13.37
CA TYR A 477 5.81 7.22 12.19
C TYR A 477 7.34 7.12 12.09
N CYS A 478 8.04 6.99 13.21
CA CYS A 478 9.49 6.76 13.22
C CYS A 478 9.88 5.32 12.85
N SER A 479 8.98 4.34 13.03
CA SER A 479 9.22 2.93 12.69
C SER A 479 8.90 2.56 11.24
N LEU A 480 8.62 3.55 10.38
CA LEU A 480 8.45 3.34 8.95
C LEU A 480 9.72 2.72 8.35
N SER A 481 9.58 1.72 7.47
CA SER A 481 10.74 1.05 6.87
C SER A 481 11.46 1.97 5.90
N ASP A 482 12.79 1.86 5.87
CA ASP A 482 13.67 2.61 4.95
C ASP A 482 13.34 2.38 3.46
N SER A 483 12.69 1.25 3.16
CA SER A 483 12.24 0.88 1.81
C SER A 483 10.98 1.60 1.34
N THR A 484 10.25 2.30 2.23
CA THR A 484 8.98 2.92 1.88
C THR A 484 9.19 4.34 1.33
N LEU A 485 8.49 4.70 0.24
CA LEU A 485 8.50 6.03 -0.36
C LEU A 485 8.20 7.14 0.65
N THR A 486 7.27 6.91 1.57
CA THR A 486 6.89 7.88 2.60
C THR A 486 8.04 8.20 3.55
N TYR A 487 8.86 7.21 3.90
CA TYR A 487 10.07 7.44 4.68
C TYR A 487 11.08 8.30 3.90
N ALA A 488 11.32 7.99 2.62
CA ALA A 488 12.19 8.81 1.76
C ALA A 488 11.70 10.26 1.63
N LEU A 489 10.39 10.47 1.49
CA LEU A 489 9.77 11.80 1.44
C LEU A 489 9.90 12.53 2.78
N LEU A 490 9.64 11.85 3.89
CA LEU A 490 9.82 12.42 5.24
C LEU A 490 11.28 12.79 5.49
N GLN A 491 12.23 11.93 5.14
CA GLN A 491 13.66 12.17 5.30
C GLN A 491 14.15 13.35 4.47
N ARG A 492 13.68 13.46 3.22
CA ARG A 492 13.94 14.65 2.38
C ARG A 492 13.40 15.93 3.01
N ARG A 493 12.22 15.89 3.63
CA ARG A 493 11.66 17.07 4.31
C ARG A 493 12.40 17.39 5.59
N LEU A 494 12.79 16.38 6.38
CA LEU A 494 13.60 16.57 7.57
C LEU A 494 14.95 17.21 7.21
N SER A 495 15.60 16.80 6.12
CA SER A 495 16.86 17.43 5.68
C SER A 495 16.66 18.87 5.20
N GLU A 496 15.56 19.19 4.50
CA GLU A 496 15.19 20.57 4.14
C GLU A 496 15.00 21.47 5.38
N ARG A 497 14.50 20.93 6.50
CA ARG A 497 14.41 21.68 7.77
C ARG A 497 15.78 22.01 8.35
N HIS A 498 16.69 21.05 8.38
CA HIS A 498 18.02 21.22 8.96
C HIS A 498 18.86 22.22 8.14
N GLY A 499 18.72 22.24 6.81
CA GLY A 499 19.40 23.20 5.94
C GLY A 499 19.01 24.67 6.16
N LEU A 500 17.80 24.94 6.68
CA LEU A 500 17.32 26.29 7.01
C LEU A 500 17.53 26.69 8.48
N ALA A 501 17.79 25.74 9.38
CA ALA A 501 17.99 25.97 10.81
C ALA A 501 19.43 26.37 11.19
N ALA A 502 20.38 26.29 10.25
CA ALA A 502 21.77 26.71 10.46
C ALA A 502 22.01 28.13 9.91
N PRO A 503 21.91 29.19 10.73
CA PRO A 503 22.65 30.42 10.46
C PRO A 503 24.12 30.16 10.78
N HIS A 504 25.01 30.54 9.86
CA HIS A 504 26.48 30.58 10.02
C HIS A 504 26.97 30.61 11.48
N LYS A 505 27.55 29.50 11.93
CA LYS A 505 28.73 29.47 12.79
C LYS A 505 29.41 28.12 12.62
N GLU A 506 30.55 28.15 11.95
CA GLU A 506 31.48 27.03 11.90
C GLU A 506 31.93 26.69 13.33
N THR A 507 31.45 25.58 13.87
CA THR A 507 32.20 24.86 14.89
C THR A 507 31.94 23.38 14.67
N ARG A 508 32.89 22.74 13.98
CA ARG A 508 33.00 21.29 13.89
C ARG A 508 33.25 20.74 15.30
N GLN A 509 32.20 20.25 15.94
CA GLN A 509 32.30 19.17 16.92
C GLN A 509 31.37 18.06 16.47
N THR A 510 31.98 17.03 15.89
CA THR A 510 31.38 15.73 15.59
C THR A 510 31.00 15.04 16.89
N PHE A 511 29.76 15.18 17.32
CA PHE A 511 29.10 14.16 18.11
C PHE A 511 28.49 13.14 17.13
N PRO A 512 28.65 11.81 17.35
CA PRO A 512 27.93 10.82 16.57
C PRO A 512 26.44 10.98 16.91
N ALA A 513 25.66 11.45 15.96
CA ALA A 513 24.22 11.56 16.09
C ALA A 513 23.61 10.15 15.97
N ASP A 514 23.03 9.65 17.05
CA ASP A 514 22.18 8.46 17.01
C ASP A 514 21.00 8.71 16.05
N PRO A 515 20.78 7.84 15.03
CA PRO A 515 19.68 7.97 14.06
C PRO A 515 18.28 7.97 14.71
N HIS A 516 18.17 7.48 15.95
CA HIS A 516 16.91 7.25 16.64
C HIS A 516 16.39 8.43 17.48
N SER A 517 17.11 9.57 17.53
CA SER A 517 16.72 10.73 18.37
C SER A 517 16.25 11.98 17.58
N MET A 518 15.83 11.81 16.33
CA MET A 518 15.41 12.92 15.45
C MET A 518 13.98 13.39 15.79
N LEU A 519 13.89 14.36 16.70
CA LEU A 519 12.66 14.78 17.37
C LEU A 519 11.79 15.73 16.50
N GLY A 520 10.67 15.20 15.97
CA GLY A 520 9.47 15.95 15.57
C GLY A 520 8.74 15.48 14.28
N PRO A 521 8.31 14.21 14.15
CA PRO A 521 7.66 13.71 12.93
C PRO A 521 6.29 14.33 12.66
N ALA A 522 5.51 14.69 13.69
CA ALA A 522 4.10 15.04 13.53
C ALA A 522 3.86 16.24 12.59
N GLU A 523 4.67 17.30 12.68
CA GLU A 523 4.56 18.43 11.76
C GLU A 523 5.04 18.06 10.35
N SER A 524 6.09 17.24 10.23
CA SER A 524 6.61 16.79 8.93
C SER A 524 5.59 15.92 8.20
N VAL A 525 4.94 15.02 8.93
CA VAL A 525 3.84 14.16 8.46
C VAL A 525 2.61 15.00 8.13
N SER A 526 2.22 15.95 8.99
CA SER A 526 1.12 16.89 8.73
C SER A 526 1.30 17.62 7.41
N ARG A 527 2.50 18.16 7.16
CA ARG A 527 2.82 18.86 5.92
C ARG A 527 2.87 17.93 4.71
N LEU A 528 3.44 16.73 4.86
CA LEU A 528 3.42 15.72 3.81
C LEU A 528 1.97 15.37 3.42
N LEU A 529 1.12 15.15 4.41
CA LEU A 529 -0.31 14.90 4.19
C LEU A 529 -0.99 16.10 3.54
N TRP A 530 -0.64 17.33 3.92
CA TRP A 530 -1.18 18.53 3.28
C TRP A 530 -0.73 18.65 1.81
N ASP A 531 0.54 18.37 1.49
CA ASP A 531 1.02 18.35 0.11
C ASP A 531 0.29 17.28 -0.74
N ILE A 532 0.03 16.10 -0.16
CA ILE A 532 -0.70 14.99 -0.82
C ILE A 532 -2.19 15.31 -0.96
N MET A 533 -2.80 15.88 0.08
CA MET A 533 -4.24 16.19 0.13
C MET A 533 -4.58 17.53 -0.52
N GLY A 534 -3.59 18.36 -0.86
CA GLY A 534 -3.77 19.70 -1.45
C GLY A 534 -4.66 20.62 -0.62
N ASP A 535 -5.27 21.60 -1.29
CA ASP A 535 -6.13 22.62 -0.66
C ASP A 535 -7.50 22.10 -0.15
N VAL A 536 -7.75 20.78 -0.21
CA VAL A 536 -9.06 20.19 0.14
C VAL A 536 -9.22 20.06 1.65
N CYS A 537 -8.15 19.72 2.36
CA CYS A 537 -8.15 19.55 3.79
C CYS A 537 -7.33 20.65 4.46
N GLN A 538 -7.80 21.11 5.61
CA GLN A 538 -6.94 21.84 6.52
C GLN A 538 -5.76 20.94 6.95
N PRO A 539 -4.56 21.51 7.20
CA PRO A 539 -3.41 20.75 7.64
C PRO A 539 -3.73 19.96 8.92
N PHE A 540 -3.56 18.64 8.86
CA PHE A 540 -3.79 17.76 10.01
C PHE A 540 -2.89 18.17 11.18
N TYR A 541 -3.36 18.04 12.42
CA TYR A 541 -2.57 18.31 13.62
C TYR A 541 -2.11 19.78 13.86
N TYR A 542 -2.38 20.75 12.98
CA TYR A 542 -2.01 22.17 13.21
C TYR A 542 -2.75 22.79 14.41
N THR A 543 -4.02 22.43 14.59
CA THR A 543 -4.84 22.87 15.74
C THR A 543 -4.25 22.39 17.08
N LEU A 544 -3.58 21.25 17.10
CA LEU A 544 -2.93 20.70 18.30
C LEU A 544 -1.57 21.35 18.60
N LEU A 545 -0.91 21.88 17.57
CA LEU A 545 0.37 22.59 17.69
C LEU A 545 0.18 24.09 17.94
N GLU A 546 -1.07 24.56 18.11
CA GLU A 546 -1.47 25.97 18.28
C GLU A 546 -1.06 26.88 17.10
N LEU A 547 -1.02 26.34 15.87
CA LEU A 547 -0.70 27.13 14.68
C LEU A 547 -1.96 27.60 13.95
N ASP A 548 -2.03 28.91 13.70
CA ASP A 548 -3.06 29.53 12.87
C ASP A 548 -2.82 29.29 11.37
N GLN A 549 -3.92 29.11 10.62
CA GLN A 549 -3.94 28.89 9.15
C GLN A 549 -3.27 30.00 8.33
N SER A 550 -3.11 31.20 8.92
CA SER A 550 -2.50 32.37 8.28
C SER A 550 -0.98 32.46 8.50
N THR A 551 -0.40 31.55 9.28
CA THR A 551 1.03 31.57 9.57
C THR A 551 1.84 31.10 8.36
N SER A 552 2.77 31.94 7.90
CA SER A 552 3.68 31.54 6.83
C SER A 552 4.52 30.33 7.25
N THR A 553 4.86 29.46 6.29
CA THR A 553 5.67 28.24 6.48
C THR A 553 6.90 28.45 7.36
N TRP A 554 7.55 29.61 7.22
CA TRP A 554 8.69 30.00 8.05
C TRP A 554 8.34 30.29 9.52
N ARG A 555 7.24 31.01 9.79
CA ARG A 555 6.80 31.31 11.16
C ARG A 555 6.31 30.06 11.88
N ALA A 556 5.60 29.20 11.15
CA ALA A 556 5.17 27.90 11.63
C ALA A 556 6.35 27.04 12.10
N MET A 557 7.37 26.90 11.23
CA MET A 557 8.58 26.14 11.54
C MET A 557 9.35 26.71 12.73
N LYS A 558 9.46 28.04 12.85
CA LYS A 558 10.15 28.70 13.97
C LYS A 558 9.41 28.52 15.30
N HIS A 559 8.09 28.39 15.26
CA HIS A 559 7.27 28.13 16.44
C HIS A 559 7.40 26.67 16.87
N VAL A 560 7.32 25.73 15.93
CA VAL A 560 7.48 24.29 16.20
C VAL A 560 8.89 23.95 16.68
N ASN A 561 9.94 24.51 16.07
CA ASN A 561 11.31 24.33 16.57
C ASN A 561 11.50 24.86 18.00
N ARG A 562 10.74 25.89 18.41
CA ARG A 562 10.74 26.39 19.80
C ARG A 562 9.99 25.46 20.75
N LEU A 563 8.88 24.87 20.31
CA LEU A 563 8.12 23.88 21.08
C LEU A 563 8.89 22.57 21.26
N LEU A 564 9.59 22.10 20.23
CA LEU A 564 10.39 20.86 20.25
C LEU A 564 11.61 20.93 21.17
N LEU A 565 12.12 22.13 21.48
CA LEU A 565 13.20 22.35 22.46
C LEU A 565 12.72 22.28 23.92
N GLY A 566 11.40 22.23 24.17
CA GLY A 566 10.81 22.09 25.52
C GLY A 566 10.03 20.78 25.71
N GLU A 567 9.60 20.50 26.94
CA GLU A 567 8.70 19.36 27.22
C GLU A 567 7.33 19.60 26.55
N CYS A 568 7.07 18.86 25.47
CA CYS A 568 5.85 18.96 24.69
C CYS A 568 4.64 18.40 25.45
N SER A 569 3.78 19.27 25.98
CA SER A 569 2.56 18.87 26.72
C SER A 569 1.57 18.05 25.87
N TYR A 570 1.54 18.27 24.55
CA TYR A 570 0.63 17.55 23.63
C TYR A 570 0.96 16.06 23.50
N ARG A 571 2.20 15.63 23.77
CA ARG A 571 2.61 14.21 23.61
C ARG A 571 1.86 13.24 24.53
N LYS A 572 1.46 13.73 25.70
CA LYS A 572 0.69 12.98 26.70
C LYS A 572 -0.82 13.00 26.44
N GLN A 573 -1.28 13.78 25.46
CA GLN A 573 -2.70 13.87 25.11
C GLN A 573 -3.12 12.66 24.25
N HIS A 574 -4.34 12.20 24.46
CA HIS A 574 -4.96 11.14 23.65
C HIS A 574 -5.35 11.69 22.28
N CYS A 575 -5.27 10.83 21.26
CA CYS A 575 -5.71 11.18 19.92
C CYS A 575 -7.24 11.36 19.90
N GLN A 576 -7.74 12.44 19.31
CA GLN A 576 -9.19 12.67 19.21
C GLN A 576 -9.88 11.62 18.32
N TYR A 577 -9.16 11.09 17.32
CA TYR A 577 -9.68 10.16 16.33
C TYR A 577 -8.66 9.07 15.99
N PRO A 578 -8.46 8.11 16.91
CA PRO A 578 -7.34 7.19 16.87
C PRO A 578 -7.38 6.21 15.69
N TRP A 579 -8.56 5.67 15.37
CA TRP A 579 -8.75 4.76 14.24
C TRP A 579 -8.39 5.41 12.90
N ALA A 580 -8.77 6.67 12.71
CA ALA A 580 -8.47 7.39 11.48
C ALA A 580 -6.99 7.76 11.36
N SER A 581 -6.30 8.08 12.47
CA SER A 581 -4.85 8.29 12.46
C SER A 581 -4.08 6.99 12.15
N LEU A 582 -4.49 5.85 12.70
CA LEU A 582 -3.92 4.54 12.35
C LEU A 582 -4.23 4.13 10.91
N PHE A 583 -5.43 4.45 10.43
CA PHE A 583 -5.81 4.25 9.03
C PHE A 583 -4.90 5.02 8.08
N ILE A 584 -4.66 6.32 8.32
CA ILE A 584 -3.72 7.12 7.53
C ILE A 584 -2.32 6.50 7.56
N TRP A 585 -1.84 6.10 8.74
CA TRP A 585 -0.53 5.46 8.91
C TRP A 585 -0.40 4.14 8.12
N ALA A 586 -1.46 3.32 8.08
CA ALA A 586 -1.49 2.06 7.32
C ALA A 586 -1.53 2.30 5.81
N VAL A 587 -2.33 3.28 5.36
CA VAL A 587 -2.45 3.66 3.94
C VAL A 587 -1.13 4.22 3.39
N LEU A 588 -0.42 5.03 4.18
CA LEU A 588 0.90 5.57 3.82
C LEU A 588 1.95 4.48 3.58
N GLN A 589 1.82 3.32 4.22
CA GLN A 589 2.73 2.18 4.06
C GLN A 589 2.25 1.15 3.04
N ASN A 590 1.13 1.37 2.36
CA ASN A 590 0.53 0.42 1.44
C ASN A 590 0.18 -0.95 2.09
N ARG A 591 -0.23 -0.95 3.37
CA ARG A 591 -0.65 -2.15 4.11
C ARG A 591 -2.14 -2.41 3.93
N SER A 592 -2.50 -3.26 2.97
CA SER A 592 -3.87 -3.42 2.50
C SER A 592 -4.84 -3.97 3.56
N GLU A 593 -4.50 -5.08 4.22
CA GLU A 593 -5.38 -5.73 5.21
C GLU A 593 -5.59 -4.87 6.47
N MET A 594 -4.51 -4.26 6.96
CA MET A 594 -4.54 -3.33 8.09
C MET A 594 -5.39 -2.09 7.80
N ALA A 595 -5.20 -1.49 6.61
CA ALA A 595 -5.96 -0.32 6.22
C ALA A 595 -7.46 -0.62 6.10
N VAL A 596 -7.85 -1.77 5.56
CA VAL A 596 -9.26 -2.18 5.49
C VAL A 596 -9.86 -2.36 6.89
N TYR A 597 -9.14 -3.04 7.79
CA TYR A 597 -9.63 -3.21 9.16
C TYR A 597 -9.78 -1.88 9.91
N PHE A 598 -8.79 -0.99 9.84
CA PHE A 598 -8.90 0.34 10.47
C PHE A 598 -10.00 1.20 9.84
N TRP A 599 -10.28 1.01 8.56
CA TRP A 599 -11.39 1.65 7.88
C TRP A 599 -12.76 1.13 8.36
N GLU A 600 -12.90 -0.18 8.54
CA GLU A 600 -14.13 -0.79 9.09
C GLU A 600 -14.46 -0.23 10.49
N MET A 601 -13.43 0.00 11.30
CA MET A 601 -13.56 0.56 12.65
C MET A 601 -13.68 2.08 12.68
N ALA A 602 -13.39 2.77 11.58
CA ALA A 602 -13.49 4.23 11.51
C ALA A 602 -14.95 4.67 11.32
N GLY A 603 -15.39 5.68 12.09
CA GLY A 603 -16.77 6.15 12.05
C GLY A 603 -17.21 6.84 10.75
N GLU A 604 -16.29 7.30 9.90
CA GLU A 604 -16.57 7.97 8.62
C GLU A 604 -16.12 7.13 7.42
N SER A 605 -16.93 6.13 7.06
CA SER A 605 -16.59 5.12 6.05
C SER A 605 -16.44 5.69 4.63
N VAL A 606 -17.46 6.37 4.08
CA VAL A 606 -17.43 6.88 2.69
C VAL A 606 -16.30 7.90 2.49
N LEU A 607 -16.20 8.88 3.38
CA LEU A 607 -15.18 9.93 3.27
C LEU A 607 -13.76 9.39 3.52
N GLY A 608 -13.59 8.49 4.49
CA GLY A 608 -12.30 7.85 4.77
C GLY A 608 -11.79 7.02 3.59
N ALA A 609 -12.68 6.27 2.92
CA ALA A 609 -12.33 5.50 1.73
C ALA A 609 -11.89 6.42 0.57
N LEU A 610 -12.61 7.52 0.32
CA LEU A 610 -12.25 8.50 -0.71
C LEU A 610 -10.91 9.20 -0.39
N ALA A 611 -10.66 9.50 0.89
CA ALA A 611 -9.39 10.09 1.32
C ALA A 611 -8.21 9.12 1.11
N ALA A 612 -8.36 7.84 1.43
CA ALA A 612 -7.34 6.84 1.14
C ALA A 612 -7.12 6.66 -0.37
N CYS A 613 -8.19 6.64 -1.17
CA CYS A 613 -8.11 6.61 -2.63
C CYS A 613 -7.26 7.77 -3.16
N LYS A 614 -7.46 8.99 -2.64
CA LYS A 614 -6.65 10.16 -2.98
C LYS A 614 -5.19 9.99 -2.60
N ILE A 615 -4.90 9.62 -1.35
CA ILE A 615 -3.53 9.46 -0.84
C ILE A 615 -2.76 8.44 -1.70
N LEU A 616 -3.35 7.27 -1.94
CA LEU A 616 -2.72 6.20 -2.72
C LEU A 616 -2.50 6.59 -4.18
N ARG A 617 -3.44 7.31 -4.80
CA ARG A 617 -3.28 7.79 -6.19
C ARG A 617 -2.16 8.79 -6.33
N GLU A 618 -2.03 9.75 -5.43
CA GLU A 618 -0.93 10.72 -5.45
C GLU A 618 0.42 10.05 -5.13
N LEU A 619 0.47 9.14 -4.15
CA LEU A 619 1.68 8.35 -3.87
C LEU A 619 2.11 7.51 -5.08
N SER A 620 1.16 6.87 -5.78
CA SER A 620 1.45 6.08 -6.98
C SER A 620 2.04 6.91 -8.15
N LYS A 621 1.81 8.23 -8.18
CA LYS A 621 2.41 9.12 -9.18
C LYS A 621 3.87 9.44 -8.84
N LEU A 622 4.20 9.52 -7.56
CA LEU A 622 5.55 9.80 -7.04
C LEU A 622 6.43 8.54 -7.03
N GLU A 623 5.82 7.36 -7.01
CA GLU A 623 6.51 6.07 -6.99
C GLU A 623 7.18 5.73 -8.33
N SER A 624 8.44 5.28 -8.24
CA SER A 624 9.27 4.89 -9.37
C SER A 624 9.22 3.38 -9.65
N GLU A 625 9.07 2.57 -8.60
CA GLU A 625 8.97 1.12 -8.71
C GLU A 625 7.60 0.70 -9.28
N THR A 626 7.61 -0.20 -10.27
CA THR A 626 6.39 -0.54 -11.02
C THR A 626 5.43 -1.44 -10.22
N GLU A 627 5.95 -2.39 -9.44
CA GLU A 627 5.14 -3.33 -8.65
C GLU A 627 4.41 -2.64 -7.50
N THR A 628 5.13 -1.83 -6.70
CA THR A 628 4.55 -1.03 -5.61
C THR A 628 3.53 -0.03 -6.15
N LYS A 629 3.82 0.62 -7.29
CA LYS A 629 2.87 1.50 -7.97
C LYS A 629 1.59 0.81 -8.42
N LEU A 630 1.67 -0.43 -8.91
CA LEU A 630 0.49 -1.22 -9.29
C LEU A 630 -0.33 -1.59 -8.04
N SER A 631 0.31 -2.11 -7.00
CA SER A 631 -0.39 -2.46 -5.75
C SER A 631 -1.08 -1.25 -5.09
N MET A 632 -0.46 -0.07 -5.09
CA MET A 632 -1.09 1.17 -4.61
C MET A 632 -2.33 1.55 -5.43
N LYS A 633 -2.29 1.37 -6.76
CA LYS A 633 -3.45 1.64 -7.64
C LYS A 633 -4.58 0.65 -7.42
N GLU A 634 -4.26 -0.63 -7.24
CA GLU A 634 -5.24 -1.68 -6.91
C GLU A 634 -5.91 -1.40 -5.56
N LEU A 635 -5.12 -1.03 -4.55
CA LEU A 635 -5.65 -0.66 -3.24
C LEU A 635 -6.52 0.61 -3.31
N ALA A 636 -6.12 1.61 -4.11
CA ALA A 636 -6.93 2.81 -4.33
C ALA A 636 -8.27 2.49 -4.99
N GLN A 637 -8.27 1.57 -5.97
CA GLN A 637 -9.51 1.11 -6.61
C GLN A 637 -10.39 0.33 -5.64
N LYS A 638 -9.79 -0.51 -4.78
CA LYS A 638 -10.53 -1.23 -3.73
C LYS A 638 -11.26 -0.28 -2.79
N PHE A 639 -10.61 0.80 -2.33
CA PHE A 639 -11.27 1.81 -1.50
C PHE A 639 -12.34 2.60 -2.26
N GLU A 640 -12.15 2.91 -3.54
CA GLU A 640 -13.20 3.55 -4.34
C GLU A 640 -14.45 2.66 -4.46
N ASN A 641 -14.27 1.35 -4.68
CA ASN A 641 -15.37 0.39 -4.74
C ASN A 641 -16.08 0.28 -3.38
N LEU A 642 -15.33 0.18 -2.27
CA LEU A 642 -15.93 0.17 -0.93
C LEU A 642 -16.75 1.44 -0.63
N ALA A 643 -16.26 2.62 -1.06
CA ALA A 643 -17.01 3.88 -0.92
C ALA A 643 -18.31 3.86 -1.75
N HIS A 644 -18.25 3.29 -2.96
CA HIS A 644 -19.42 3.12 -3.84
C HIS A 644 -20.45 2.18 -3.21
N ASP A 645 -20.02 1.03 -2.71
CA ASP A 645 -20.91 0.00 -2.15
C ASP A 645 -21.61 0.47 -0.88
N VAL A 646 -20.86 1.06 0.06
CA VAL A 646 -21.44 1.62 1.30
C VAL A 646 -22.43 2.74 1.00
N PHE A 647 -22.12 3.60 0.03
CA PHE A 647 -23.05 4.66 -0.38
C PHE A 647 -24.31 4.09 -1.07
N SER A 648 -24.16 3.01 -1.83
CA SER A 648 -25.28 2.34 -2.51
C SER A 648 -26.29 1.80 -1.50
N GLU A 649 -25.83 1.11 -0.46
CA GLU A 649 -26.68 0.62 0.64
C GLU A 649 -27.37 1.76 1.41
N CYS A 650 -26.64 2.85 1.67
CA CYS A 650 -27.19 4.04 2.30
C CYS A 650 -28.29 4.70 1.43
N TYR A 651 -28.08 4.75 0.12
CA TYR A 651 -29.02 5.35 -0.84
C TYR A 651 -30.29 4.50 -0.97
N GLN A 652 -30.16 3.17 -1.05
CA GLN A 652 -31.29 2.24 -1.08
C GLN A 652 -32.15 2.35 0.19
N SER A 653 -31.52 2.57 1.34
CA SER A 653 -32.23 2.71 2.62
C SER A 653 -32.99 4.03 2.74
N ASN A 654 -32.34 5.17 2.42
CA ASN A 654 -32.99 6.48 2.46
C ASN A 654 -32.27 7.51 1.57
N GLU A 655 -32.92 7.89 0.47
CA GLU A 655 -32.40 8.89 -0.48
C GLU A 655 -32.11 10.25 0.20
N SER A 656 -33.03 10.77 1.01
CA SER A 656 -32.88 12.11 1.60
C SER A 656 -31.69 12.21 2.57
N ARG A 657 -31.50 11.21 3.44
CA ARG A 657 -30.38 11.18 4.38
C ARG A 657 -29.05 10.91 3.68
N SER A 658 -29.05 10.10 2.63
CA SER A 658 -27.85 9.85 1.83
C SER A 658 -27.32 11.12 1.15
N PHE A 659 -28.22 12.03 0.74
CA PHE A 659 -27.81 13.34 0.22
C PHE A 659 -27.14 14.20 1.29
N THR A 660 -27.68 14.22 2.51
CA THR A 660 -27.05 14.93 3.64
C THR A 660 -25.65 14.39 3.92
N LEU A 661 -25.42 13.08 3.80
CA LEU A 661 -24.10 12.47 3.96
C LEU A 661 -23.06 13.00 2.96
N LEU A 662 -23.45 13.20 1.69
CA LEU A 662 -22.54 13.70 0.65
C LEU A 662 -22.10 15.15 0.87
N ILE A 663 -22.95 15.95 1.50
CA ILE A 663 -22.77 17.41 1.63
C ILE A 663 -22.25 17.78 3.03
N ARG A 664 -22.38 16.88 4.02
CA ARG A 664 -21.87 17.09 5.37
C ARG A 664 -20.35 17.37 5.34
N GLN A 665 -19.94 18.36 6.13
CA GLN A 665 -18.53 18.64 6.40
C GLN A 665 -18.05 17.77 7.55
N SER A 666 -16.91 17.11 7.35
CA SER A 666 -16.27 16.32 8.40
C SER A 666 -15.28 17.19 9.20
N PRO A 667 -15.37 17.21 10.55
CA PRO A 667 -14.35 17.86 11.37
C PRO A 667 -13.00 17.14 11.29
N MET A 668 -13.00 15.84 10.95
CA MET A 668 -11.80 15.01 10.90
C MET A 668 -10.90 15.31 9.71
N TRP A 669 -11.53 15.48 8.54
CA TRP A 669 -10.84 15.73 7.28
C TRP A 669 -10.78 17.24 6.98
N GLY A 670 -10.66 18.08 8.00
CA GLY A 670 -10.46 19.53 7.86
C GLY A 670 -11.62 20.27 7.20
N GLU A 671 -12.86 19.96 7.59
CA GLU A 671 -14.11 20.50 7.05
C GLU A 671 -14.40 20.18 5.58
N ALA A 672 -13.70 19.18 5.02
CA ALA A 672 -13.95 18.70 3.67
C ALA A 672 -15.31 17.98 3.55
N THR A 673 -15.93 18.11 2.38
CA THR A 673 -17.14 17.35 2.01
C THR A 673 -16.78 16.11 1.19
N CYS A 674 -17.66 15.09 1.18
CA CYS A 674 -17.46 13.88 0.39
C CYS A 674 -17.29 14.17 -1.11
N LEU A 675 -18.07 15.11 -1.66
CA LEU A 675 -17.99 15.50 -3.07
C LEU A 675 -16.66 16.19 -3.41
N GLN A 676 -16.15 17.06 -2.53
CA GLN A 676 -14.85 17.71 -2.72
C GLN A 676 -13.69 16.72 -2.61
N MET A 677 -13.79 15.73 -1.71
CA MET A 677 -12.79 14.68 -1.60
C MET A 677 -12.79 13.79 -2.84
N ALA A 678 -13.98 13.36 -3.29
CA ALA A 678 -14.14 12.52 -4.47
C ALA A 678 -13.59 13.19 -5.73
N THR A 679 -13.81 14.49 -5.93
CA THR A 679 -13.25 15.19 -7.09
C THR A 679 -11.75 15.29 -7.05
N ALA A 680 -11.20 15.59 -5.88
CA ALA A 680 -9.77 15.71 -5.74
C ALA A 680 -9.05 14.35 -5.78
N ALA A 681 -9.76 13.26 -5.48
CA ALA A 681 -9.29 11.90 -5.70
C ALA A 681 -9.41 11.43 -7.16
N ASP A 682 -10.12 12.16 -8.04
CA ASP A 682 -10.53 11.73 -9.38
C ASP A 682 -11.34 10.41 -9.34
N ALA A 683 -12.24 10.26 -8.37
CA ALA A 683 -13.03 9.05 -8.11
C ALA A 683 -14.21 8.90 -9.10
N ARG A 684 -13.90 8.55 -10.35
CA ARG A 684 -14.85 8.49 -11.47
C ARG A 684 -15.95 7.45 -11.27
N HIS A 685 -15.64 6.30 -10.68
CA HIS A 685 -16.62 5.24 -10.43
C HIS A 685 -17.60 5.67 -9.33
N PHE A 686 -17.13 6.36 -8.30
CA PHE A 686 -18.01 6.94 -7.28
C PHE A 686 -18.99 7.96 -7.87
N PHE A 687 -18.54 8.87 -8.73
CA PHE A 687 -19.43 9.83 -9.42
C PHE A 687 -20.39 9.19 -10.41
N SER A 688 -20.09 7.99 -10.90
CA SER A 688 -20.99 7.27 -11.80
C SER A 688 -22.23 6.70 -11.11
N HIS A 689 -22.23 6.62 -9.79
CA HIS A 689 -23.35 6.13 -8.98
C HIS A 689 -24.61 6.99 -9.19
N ASP A 690 -25.76 6.32 -9.35
CA ASP A 690 -27.02 6.97 -9.69
C ASP A 690 -27.51 7.91 -8.60
N GLY A 691 -27.29 7.60 -7.32
CA GLY A 691 -27.62 8.49 -6.20
C GLY A 691 -26.83 9.80 -6.22
N VAL A 692 -25.55 9.78 -6.62
CA VAL A 692 -24.75 11.01 -6.78
C VAL A 692 -25.30 11.81 -7.96
N GLN A 693 -25.62 11.15 -9.07
CA GLN A 693 -26.21 11.80 -10.23
C GLN A 693 -27.63 12.34 -9.98
N SER A 694 -28.42 11.70 -9.11
CA SER A 694 -29.74 12.17 -8.64
C SER A 694 -29.57 13.47 -7.85
N LEU A 695 -28.61 13.52 -6.92
CA LEU A 695 -28.27 14.74 -6.18
C LEU A 695 -27.81 15.86 -7.11
N LEU A 696 -26.91 15.57 -8.06
CA LEU A 696 -26.44 16.59 -9.01
C LEU A 696 -27.55 17.09 -9.93
N SER A 697 -28.49 16.23 -10.30
CA SER A 697 -29.69 16.64 -11.03
C SER A 697 -30.57 17.53 -10.17
N GLN A 698 -30.73 17.23 -8.87
CA GLN A 698 -31.47 18.10 -7.95
C GLN A 698 -30.79 19.47 -7.78
N ILE A 699 -29.47 19.52 -7.66
CA ILE A 699 -28.70 20.77 -7.61
C ILE A 699 -28.86 21.56 -8.91
N TRP A 700 -28.88 20.87 -10.06
CA TRP A 700 -29.05 21.50 -11.38
C TRP A 700 -30.41 22.18 -11.57
N TRP A 701 -31.49 21.52 -11.15
CA TRP A 701 -32.86 22.05 -11.23
C TRP A 701 -33.20 23.05 -10.12
N GLY A 702 -32.45 23.05 -9.00
CA GLY A 702 -32.65 23.95 -7.88
C GLY A 702 -33.98 23.71 -7.17
N ALA A 703 -34.77 24.76 -6.96
CA ALA A 703 -36.09 24.69 -6.32
C ALA A 703 -37.21 24.17 -7.25
N MET A 704 -36.94 24.02 -8.56
CA MET A 704 -37.89 23.50 -9.53
C MET A 704 -37.92 21.97 -9.57
N GLU A 705 -39.06 21.40 -9.95
CA GLU A 705 -39.22 19.96 -10.06
C GLU A 705 -38.57 19.41 -11.35
N ARG A 706 -37.97 18.20 -11.24
CA ARG A 706 -37.25 17.52 -12.34
C ARG A 706 -38.14 17.11 -13.52
N SER A 707 -39.45 17.05 -13.31
CA SER A 707 -40.46 16.62 -14.31
C SER A 707 -40.82 17.72 -15.32
N THR A 708 -40.29 18.94 -15.15
CA THR A 708 -40.59 20.06 -16.05
C THR A 708 -39.82 19.95 -17.38
N ASP A 709 -40.55 19.95 -18.49
CA ASP A 709 -39.94 19.89 -19.83
C ASP A 709 -39.18 21.19 -20.16
N VAL A 710 -38.04 21.06 -20.86
CA VAL A 710 -37.17 22.21 -21.21
C VAL A 710 -37.90 23.27 -22.05
N TRP A 711 -38.84 22.89 -22.93
CA TRP A 711 -39.59 23.87 -23.72
C TRP A 711 -40.48 24.79 -22.87
N LYS A 712 -40.98 24.30 -21.73
CA LYS A 712 -41.75 25.11 -20.76
C LYS A 712 -40.86 26.19 -20.14
N LEU A 713 -39.58 25.85 -19.87
CA LEU A 713 -38.58 26.80 -19.38
C LEU A 713 -38.23 27.86 -20.42
N VAL A 714 -38.01 27.47 -21.68
CA VAL A 714 -37.74 28.41 -22.78
C VAL A 714 -38.91 29.38 -22.93
N LEU A 715 -40.14 28.88 -22.92
CA LEU A 715 -41.33 29.71 -23.00
C LEU A 715 -41.44 30.68 -21.82
N ALA A 716 -41.18 30.21 -20.60
CA ALA A 716 -41.18 31.06 -19.40
C ALA A 716 -40.03 32.07 -19.35
N PHE A 717 -38.89 31.78 -20.01
CA PHE A 717 -37.77 32.71 -20.14
C PHE A 717 -38.14 33.92 -21.01
N PHE A 718 -38.82 33.69 -22.16
CA PHE A 718 -39.26 34.78 -23.04
C PHE A 718 -40.52 35.50 -22.55
N LEU A 719 -41.37 34.81 -21.77
CA LEU A 719 -42.60 35.35 -21.22
C LEU A 719 -42.59 35.22 -19.67
N PRO A 720 -41.91 36.15 -18.96
CA PRO A 720 -41.79 36.10 -17.50
C PRO A 720 -43.11 36.01 -16.70
N PRO A 721 -44.26 36.53 -17.16
CA PRO A 721 -45.54 36.32 -16.47
C PRO A 721 -45.97 34.85 -16.33
N LEU A 722 -45.50 33.96 -17.21
CA LEU A 722 -45.83 32.53 -17.17
C LEU A 722 -45.25 31.81 -15.96
N ILE A 723 -44.21 32.34 -15.32
CA ILE A 723 -43.59 31.77 -14.11
C ILE A 723 -44.60 31.65 -12.96
N TYR A 724 -45.57 32.58 -12.90
CA TYR A 724 -46.60 32.61 -11.85
C TYR A 724 -47.76 31.65 -12.10
N THR A 725 -47.83 31.04 -13.28
CA THR A 725 -48.85 30.04 -13.62
C THR A 725 -48.42 28.64 -13.15
N LYS A 726 -49.36 27.68 -13.13
CA LYS A 726 -49.08 26.26 -12.82
C LYS A 726 -48.26 25.53 -13.90
N LEU A 727 -47.73 26.23 -14.90
CA LEU A 727 -46.92 25.65 -15.97
C LEU A 727 -45.58 25.11 -15.45
N ILE A 728 -45.02 25.74 -14.40
CA ILE A 728 -43.79 25.31 -13.72
C ILE A 728 -44.15 24.78 -12.34
N SER A 729 -43.77 23.53 -12.07
CA SER A 729 -43.85 22.91 -10.75
C SER A 729 -42.62 23.30 -9.92
N PHE A 730 -42.88 23.76 -8.71
CA PHE A 730 -41.86 24.07 -7.70
C PHE A 730 -42.01 23.06 -6.57
N ARG A 731 -40.90 22.65 -5.98
CA ARG A 731 -40.91 21.70 -4.86
C ARG A 731 -41.51 22.39 -3.63
N GLU A 732 -42.62 21.86 -3.11
CA GLU A 732 -43.19 22.32 -1.85
C GLU A 732 -42.17 22.06 -0.71
N ARG A 733 -41.83 23.10 0.05
CA ARG A 733 -41.29 22.91 1.39
C ARG A 733 -42.46 22.45 2.25
N GLU A 734 -42.34 21.31 2.91
CA GLU A 734 -43.27 20.96 3.98
C GLU A 734 -43.19 22.07 5.02
N ASP A 735 -44.21 22.93 5.06
CA ASP A 735 -44.42 23.89 6.14
C ASP A 735 -44.72 23.08 7.40
N GLU A 736 -43.77 23.06 8.34
CA GLU A 736 -44.00 22.56 9.69
C GLU A 736 -45.12 23.37 10.35
N GLY A 737 -46.30 22.76 10.45
CA GLY A 737 -47.43 23.34 11.19
C GLY A 737 -48.81 22.91 10.73
N LYS A 738 -49.02 21.60 10.44
CA LYS A 738 -50.34 20.93 10.42
C LYS A 738 -50.20 19.42 10.14
N SER A 739 -49.69 18.69 11.12
CA SER A 739 -49.88 17.24 11.19
C SER A 739 -50.89 16.94 12.30
N HIS A 740 -52.16 16.84 11.94
CA HIS A 740 -53.11 16.00 12.68
C HIS A 740 -53.77 15.01 11.72
N VAL A 741 -53.17 13.82 11.69
CA VAL A 741 -53.81 12.49 11.81
C VAL A 741 -55.01 12.21 10.88
N HIS A 742 -54.75 11.42 9.83
CA HIS A 742 -55.68 10.37 9.41
C HIS A 742 -55.19 9.03 9.97
N HIS A 743 -55.68 8.67 11.16
CA HIS A 743 -55.97 7.28 11.49
C HIS A 743 -57.23 7.26 12.37
N GLY A 744 -58.07 6.26 12.12
CA GLY A 744 -59.49 6.24 12.39
C GLY A 744 -59.88 6.39 13.86
N ARG A 745 -61.11 6.89 14.02
CA ARG A 745 -61.88 6.98 15.25
C ARG A 745 -62.61 5.67 15.45
N ASP A 746 -62.59 5.14 16.67
CA ASP A 746 -63.75 4.52 17.31
C ASP A 746 -63.68 4.72 18.84
N THR A 747 -64.84 5.07 19.41
CA THR A 747 -65.26 5.08 20.83
C THR A 747 -64.63 6.15 21.75
N ASP A 748 -65.39 7.19 22.13
CA ASP A 748 -66.24 7.32 23.34
C ASP A 748 -65.37 7.62 24.58
N SER A 749 -65.58 8.62 25.44
CA SER A 749 -66.76 9.42 25.78
C SER A 749 -66.37 10.45 26.86
N LEU A 750 -67.19 11.50 26.99
CA LEU A 750 -67.46 12.35 28.17
C LEU A 750 -66.45 13.44 28.64
N ASP A 751 -66.97 14.67 28.52
CA ASP A 751 -67.17 15.70 29.55
C ASP A 751 -66.00 16.31 30.34
N GLY A 752 -66.07 17.64 30.47
CA GLY A 752 -65.70 18.27 31.73
C GLY A 752 -64.99 19.61 31.63
N ASP A 753 -65.76 20.61 31.21
CA ASP A 753 -65.61 22.04 31.44
C ASP A 753 -64.73 22.55 32.62
N ALA A 754 -64.05 23.65 32.31
CA ALA A 754 -64.03 24.91 33.06
C ALA A 754 -62.98 25.21 34.16
N THR A 755 -62.47 26.46 34.03
CA THR A 755 -61.96 27.39 35.06
C THR A 755 -60.51 27.17 35.54
N LEU A 756 -59.66 28.16 35.86
CA LEU A 756 -59.74 29.60 36.13
C LEU A 756 -58.26 30.05 36.35
N PHE A 757 -57.69 31.08 35.72
CA PHE A 757 -57.44 32.47 36.21
C PHE A 757 -56.20 32.95 35.42
N SER A 758 -56.28 33.89 34.47
CA SER A 758 -56.15 35.35 34.66
C SER A 758 -55.05 35.80 35.62
N PHE A 759 -54.04 36.51 35.12
CA PHE A 759 -53.81 37.93 35.47
C PHE A 759 -52.97 38.64 34.41
N SER A 760 -53.42 39.85 34.11
CA SER A 760 -53.09 40.78 33.03
C SER A 760 -51.87 41.68 33.33
N ASP A 761 -51.19 42.16 32.29
CA ASP A 761 -51.17 43.57 31.83
C ASP A 761 -50.00 43.74 30.84
N ASP A 762 -50.23 44.03 29.57
CA ASP A 762 -50.74 45.26 28.93
C ASP A 762 -49.61 46.20 28.50
N SER A 763 -49.31 46.19 27.19
CA SER A 763 -49.15 47.42 26.41
C SER A 763 -49.35 47.11 24.93
N GLN A 764 -50.56 47.38 24.45
CA GLN A 764 -50.91 47.42 23.04
C GLN A 764 -50.05 48.45 22.27
N LYS A 765 -49.49 48.02 21.14
CA LYS A 765 -49.54 48.78 19.88
C LYS A 765 -49.80 47.81 18.73
N GLU A 766 -51.05 47.74 18.32
CA GLU A 766 -51.45 47.16 17.05
C GLU A 766 -50.76 47.90 15.90
N ALA A 767 -50.08 47.15 15.04
CA ALA A 767 -49.75 47.55 13.68
C ALA A 767 -50.22 46.43 12.74
N PRO A 768 -50.75 46.77 11.55
CA PRO A 768 -51.73 45.95 10.84
C PRO A 768 -51.09 44.73 10.19
N SER A 769 -51.84 43.64 10.18
CA SER A 769 -51.63 42.45 9.36
C SER A 769 -51.55 42.83 7.87
N PHE A 770 -50.33 43.01 7.34
CA PHE A 770 -50.09 43.15 5.91
C PHE A 770 -49.89 41.78 5.26
N HIS A 771 -50.69 41.52 4.22
CA HIS A 771 -50.84 40.29 3.45
C HIS A 771 -49.54 39.55 3.02
N PRO A 772 -49.51 38.20 3.02
CA PRO A 772 -48.36 37.39 2.61
C PRO A 772 -48.15 37.28 1.08
N LYS A 773 -48.97 37.93 0.24
CA LYS A 773 -48.93 37.77 -1.23
C LYS A 773 -47.71 38.41 -1.92
N ARG A 774 -47.12 39.49 -1.36
CA ARG A 774 -45.91 40.13 -1.94
C ARG A 774 -44.63 39.29 -1.73
N SER A 775 -44.58 38.47 -0.68
CA SER A 775 -43.47 37.55 -0.45
C SER A 775 -43.46 36.42 -1.48
N PHE A 776 -44.63 35.87 -1.82
CA PHE A 776 -44.77 34.76 -2.77
C PHE A 776 -44.28 35.10 -4.19
N ILE A 777 -44.62 36.29 -4.71
CA ILE A 777 -44.24 36.73 -6.07
C ILE A 777 -42.72 36.92 -6.17
N LEU A 778 -42.13 37.61 -5.18
CA LEU A 778 -40.69 37.86 -5.14
C LEU A 778 -39.87 36.58 -4.89
N MET A 779 -40.39 35.68 -4.06
CA MET A 779 -39.76 34.39 -3.76
C MET A 779 -39.75 33.48 -4.99
N ARG A 780 -40.88 33.33 -5.70
CA ARG A 780 -40.97 32.53 -6.93
C ARG A 780 -40.14 33.09 -8.08
N TRP A 781 -40.07 34.42 -8.20
CA TRP A 781 -39.17 35.08 -9.13
C TRP A 781 -37.70 34.78 -8.81
N ARG A 782 -37.32 34.86 -7.52
CA ARG A 782 -35.96 34.54 -7.07
C ARG A 782 -35.62 33.07 -7.33
N GLU A 783 -36.49 32.15 -6.96
CA GLU A 783 -36.28 30.71 -7.13
C GLU A 783 -36.09 30.30 -8.59
N PHE A 784 -36.84 30.91 -9.52
CA PHE A 784 -36.67 30.66 -10.96
C PHE A 784 -35.32 31.16 -11.49
N TRP A 785 -34.95 32.42 -11.20
CA TRP A 785 -33.74 33.03 -11.75
C TRP A 785 -32.43 32.60 -11.05
N PHE A 786 -32.51 32.07 -9.82
CA PHE A 786 -31.35 31.53 -9.11
C PHE A 786 -31.04 30.08 -9.48
N ALA A 787 -31.95 29.38 -10.16
CA ALA A 787 -31.71 28.00 -10.59
C ALA A 787 -30.56 27.93 -11.64
N PRO A 788 -29.63 26.97 -11.53
CA PRO A 788 -28.54 26.83 -12.50
C PRO A 788 -29.02 26.54 -13.93
N ILE A 789 -30.10 25.79 -14.10
CA ILE A 789 -30.63 25.47 -15.42
C ILE A 789 -31.14 26.70 -16.19
N THR A 790 -31.73 27.68 -15.50
CA THR A 790 -32.23 28.91 -16.15
C THR A 790 -31.08 29.84 -16.50
N SER A 791 -30.05 29.93 -15.67
CA SER A 791 -28.83 30.68 -16.00
C SER A 791 -28.08 30.06 -17.17
N PHE A 792 -27.99 28.72 -17.24
CA PHE A 792 -27.44 28.00 -18.37
C PHE A 792 -28.22 28.26 -19.66
N LEU A 793 -29.54 28.10 -19.64
CA LEU A 793 -30.38 28.31 -20.81
C LEU A 793 -30.32 29.76 -21.30
N GLY A 794 -30.30 30.73 -20.37
CA GLY A 794 -30.10 32.14 -20.68
C GLY A 794 -28.76 32.40 -21.36
N ASN A 795 -27.67 31.80 -20.87
CA ASN A 795 -26.36 31.89 -21.49
C ASN A 795 -26.34 31.29 -22.91
N VAL A 796 -26.95 30.12 -23.11
CA VAL A 796 -27.05 29.46 -24.43
C VAL A 796 -27.78 30.37 -25.42
N LEU A 797 -28.95 30.88 -25.05
CA LEU A 797 -29.77 31.74 -25.92
C LEU A 797 -29.02 33.04 -26.28
N MET A 798 -28.43 33.70 -25.27
CA MET A 798 -27.65 34.92 -25.49
C MET A 798 -26.40 34.68 -26.33
N TYR A 799 -25.78 33.50 -26.22
CA TYR A 799 -24.63 33.13 -27.04
C TYR A 799 -25.01 32.89 -28.51
N PHE A 800 -26.16 32.27 -28.78
CA PHE A 800 -26.69 32.16 -30.16
C PHE A 800 -27.01 33.52 -30.76
N LEU A 801 -27.56 34.45 -29.96
CA LEU A 801 -27.76 35.83 -30.40
C LEU A 801 -26.44 36.55 -30.69
N PHE A 802 -25.41 36.34 -29.87
CA PHE A 802 -24.07 36.85 -30.11
C PHE A 802 -23.48 36.34 -31.44
N LEU A 803 -23.55 35.03 -31.70
CA LEU A 803 -23.05 34.45 -32.96
C LEU A 803 -23.84 34.96 -34.16
N SER A 804 -25.16 35.11 -34.04
CA SER A 804 -26.01 35.64 -35.11
C SER A 804 -25.68 37.10 -35.41
N LEU A 805 -25.46 37.91 -34.37
CA LEU A 805 -25.03 39.30 -34.51
C LEU A 805 -23.63 39.39 -35.14
N PHE A 806 -22.69 38.54 -34.72
CA PHE A 806 -21.35 38.50 -35.27
C PHE A 806 -21.36 38.10 -36.76
N ALA A 807 -22.13 37.07 -37.13
CA ALA A 807 -22.31 36.66 -38.52
C ALA A 807 -22.95 37.78 -39.37
N TYR A 808 -23.97 38.45 -38.85
CA TYR A 808 -24.62 39.59 -39.51
C TYR A 808 -23.61 40.71 -39.79
N ILE A 809 -22.78 41.07 -38.82
CA ILE A 809 -21.75 42.10 -38.96
C ILE A 809 -20.72 41.70 -40.02
N LEU A 810 -20.21 40.46 -39.97
CA LEU A 810 -19.17 39.97 -40.89
C LEU A 810 -19.65 39.91 -42.35
N LEU A 811 -20.94 39.57 -42.57
CA LEU A 811 -21.52 39.40 -43.90
C LEU A 811 -22.08 40.69 -44.50
N LEU A 812 -22.73 41.54 -43.70
CA LEU A 812 -23.54 42.66 -44.21
C LEU A 812 -23.03 44.06 -43.79
N ASP A 813 -22.53 44.23 -42.57
CA ASP A 813 -22.26 45.57 -42.00
C ASP A 813 -20.77 45.84 -41.73
N PHE A 814 -19.86 45.06 -42.34
CA PHE A 814 -18.41 45.25 -42.22
C PHE A 814 -17.96 46.45 -43.05
N LYS A 815 -18.02 47.66 -42.48
CA LYS A 815 -17.71 48.92 -43.17
C LYS A 815 -16.21 49.26 -43.15
N PRO A 816 -15.67 49.93 -44.20
CA PRO A 816 -14.26 50.32 -44.24
C PRO A 816 -13.91 51.39 -43.18
N PRO A 817 -12.62 51.48 -42.76
CA PRO A 817 -12.13 52.43 -41.75
C PRO A 817 -12.35 53.93 -42.10
N PRO A 818 -12.24 54.88 -41.14
CA PRO A 818 -12.86 56.23 -41.17
C PRO A 818 -12.69 57.07 -42.45
N PRO A 819 -13.64 57.98 -42.77
CA PRO A 819 -14.31 58.89 -41.82
C PRO A 819 -15.59 58.40 -41.13
N HIS A 820 -16.24 57.35 -41.64
CA HIS A 820 -17.35 56.71 -40.92
C HIS A 820 -16.75 55.65 -39.99
N GLY A 821 -16.70 55.94 -38.69
CA GLY A 821 -16.18 55.01 -37.66
C GLY A 821 -16.93 53.66 -37.60
N PRO A 822 -16.65 52.81 -36.59
CA PRO A 822 -17.33 51.53 -36.46
C PRO A 822 -18.85 51.71 -36.42
N SER A 823 -19.58 50.77 -37.04
CA SER A 823 -21.05 50.78 -36.98
C SER A 823 -21.54 50.69 -35.53
N THR A 824 -22.75 51.19 -35.26
CA THR A 824 -23.36 51.06 -33.93
C THR A 824 -23.50 49.59 -33.53
N LEU A 825 -23.78 48.71 -34.49
CA LEU A 825 -23.85 47.26 -34.29
C LEU A 825 -22.47 46.65 -33.98
N GLU A 826 -21.40 47.10 -34.64
CA GLU A 826 -20.02 46.70 -34.33
C GLU A 826 -19.62 47.11 -32.90
N SER A 827 -20.03 48.31 -32.48
CA SER A 827 -19.77 48.80 -31.12
C SER A 827 -20.48 47.95 -30.06
N ILE A 828 -21.70 47.48 -30.35
CA ILE A 828 -22.42 46.52 -29.49
C ILE A 828 -21.67 45.18 -29.43
N LEU A 829 -21.13 44.69 -30.55
CA LEU A 829 -20.32 43.46 -30.58
C LEU A 829 -19.05 43.60 -29.73
N TYR A 830 -18.33 44.72 -29.84
CA TYR A 830 -17.14 44.97 -29.02
C TYR A 830 -17.47 45.03 -27.52
N PHE A 831 -18.58 45.69 -27.17
CA PHE A 831 -19.05 45.71 -25.79
C PHE A 831 -19.40 44.30 -25.31
N TRP A 832 -20.01 43.47 -26.16
CA TRP A 832 -20.31 42.08 -25.83
C TRP A 832 -19.05 41.26 -25.57
N VAL A 833 -18.05 41.32 -26.45
CA VAL A 833 -16.78 40.59 -26.26
C VAL A 833 -16.04 41.10 -25.03
N PHE A 834 -16.07 42.42 -24.76
CA PHE A 834 -15.54 42.97 -23.51
C PHE A 834 -16.22 42.34 -22.27
N THR A 835 -17.53 42.12 -22.30
CA THR A 835 -18.22 41.44 -21.19
C THR A 835 -17.77 39.99 -21.01
N LEU A 836 -17.42 39.28 -22.10
CA LEU A 836 -16.84 37.93 -22.04
C LEU A 836 -15.42 37.96 -21.44
N VAL A 837 -14.58 38.93 -21.83
CA VAL A 837 -13.25 39.13 -21.24
C VAL A 837 -13.34 39.35 -19.73
N CYS A 838 -14.30 40.17 -19.26
CA CYS A 838 -14.52 40.37 -17.83
C CYS A 838 -14.93 39.09 -17.11
N GLU A 839 -15.68 38.21 -17.76
CA GLU A 839 -16.10 36.92 -17.17
C GLU A 839 -14.93 35.93 -17.09
N GLU A 840 -14.11 35.82 -18.14
CA GLU A 840 -12.88 35.00 -18.10
C GLU A 840 -11.90 35.51 -17.03
N PHE A 841 -11.79 36.84 -16.89
CA PHE A 841 -11.02 37.45 -15.82
C PHE A 841 -11.59 37.03 -14.46
N ARG A 842 -12.90 37.18 -14.21
CA ARG A 842 -13.53 36.74 -12.95
C ARG A 842 -13.24 35.26 -12.67
N GLN A 843 -13.37 34.38 -13.65
CA GLN A 843 -13.11 32.95 -13.53
C GLN A 843 -11.66 32.68 -13.09
N SER A 844 -10.69 33.42 -13.64
CA SER A 844 -9.28 33.38 -13.23
C SER A 844 -9.04 33.85 -11.79
N PHE A 845 -9.78 34.87 -11.30
CA PHE A 845 -9.63 35.39 -9.93
C PHE A 845 -10.39 34.60 -8.85
N PHE A 846 -11.47 33.91 -9.22
CA PHE A 846 -12.41 33.29 -8.27
C PHE A 846 -12.01 31.86 -7.84
N MET A 847 -11.09 31.22 -8.57
CA MET A 847 -10.48 29.96 -8.13
C MET A 847 -9.59 30.21 -6.89
N ALA A 848 -9.72 29.35 -5.88
CA ALA A 848 -9.37 29.54 -4.46
C ALA A 848 -7.90 29.96 -4.11
N SER A 849 -7.66 30.12 -2.81
CA SER A 849 -6.61 30.80 -2.01
C SER A 849 -5.10 30.60 -2.31
N THR A 850 -4.69 30.21 -3.52
CA THR A 850 -3.27 30.02 -3.87
C THR A 850 -2.58 31.25 -4.47
N THR A 851 -1.28 31.20 -4.74
CA THR A 851 -0.53 32.29 -5.40
C THR A 851 -1.00 32.50 -6.86
N LEU A 852 -1.00 33.76 -7.35
CA LEU A 852 -1.51 34.11 -8.70
C LEU A 852 -0.89 33.28 -9.84
N TYR A 853 0.38 32.88 -9.71
CA TYR A 853 1.09 32.11 -10.72
C TYR A 853 0.59 30.67 -10.86
N GLN A 854 0.36 29.96 -9.75
CA GLN A 854 -0.21 28.60 -9.78
C GLN A 854 -1.63 28.61 -10.35
N ARG A 855 -2.41 29.67 -10.08
CA ARG A 855 -3.76 29.85 -10.63
C ARG A 855 -3.75 29.98 -12.15
N MET A 856 -2.89 30.84 -12.69
CA MET A 856 -2.75 30.99 -14.13
C MET A 856 -2.26 29.69 -14.79
N LYS A 857 -1.36 28.95 -14.14
CA LYS A 857 -0.88 27.65 -14.65
C LYS A 857 -2.02 26.62 -14.75
N LEU A 858 -2.86 26.52 -13.72
CA LEU A 858 -4.03 25.62 -13.71
C LEU A 858 -5.07 26.04 -14.77
N TYR A 859 -5.35 27.34 -14.89
CA TYR A 859 -6.26 27.88 -15.89
C TYR A 859 -5.80 27.58 -17.32
N ILE A 860 -4.50 27.77 -17.59
CA ILE A 860 -3.89 27.51 -18.90
C ILE A 860 -3.80 26.01 -19.20
N GLN A 861 -3.88 25.10 -18.22
CA GLN A 861 -3.83 23.67 -18.51
C GLN A 861 -5.07 23.14 -19.23
N ASP A 862 -6.24 23.74 -18.99
CA ASP A 862 -7.51 23.33 -19.60
C ASP A 862 -7.52 23.61 -21.12
N MET A 863 -7.97 22.64 -21.91
CA MET A 863 -8.04 22.75 -23.37
C MET A 863 -9.07 23.79 -23.81
N TRP A 864 -10.20 23.90 -23.10
CA TRP A 864 -11.27 24.83 -23.46
C TRP A 864 -10.87 26.27 -23.16
N ASN A 865 -10.23 26.52 -22.01
CA ASN A 865 -9.72 27.85 -21.68
C ASN A 865 -8.63 28.31 -22.66
N LYS A 866 -7.79 27.40 -23.19
CA LYS A 866 -6.85 27.74 -24.27
C LYS A 866 -7.59 28.18 -25.54
N CYS A 867 -8.68 27.49 -25.90
CA CYS A 867 -9.53 27.88 -27.03
C CYS A 867 -10.11 29.27 -26.83
N ASP A 868 -10.59 29.58 -25.62
CA ASP A 868 -11.18 30.88 -25.27
C ASP A 868 -10.15 32.01 -25.29
N ILE A 869 -8.94 31.80 -24.75
CA ILE A 869 -7.83 32.77 -24.86
C ILE A 869 -7.46 33.00 -26.32
N THR A 870 -7.43 31.92 -27.12
CA THR A 870 -7.09 31.99 -28.55
C THR A 870 -8.13 32.81 -29.31
N ALA A 871 -9.43 32.56 -29.10
CA ALA A 871 -10.52 33.34 -29.68
C ALA A 871 -10.42 34.83 -29.29
N LEU A 872 -10.27 35.13 -28.00
CA LEU A 872 -10.15 36.52 -27.54
C LEU A 872 -8.91 37.23 -28.12
N SER A 873 -7.80 36.50 -28.30
CA SER A 873 -6.59 37.05 -28.91
C SER A 873 -6.74 37.32 -30.42
N LEU A 874 -7.42 36.43 -31.14
CA LEU A 874 -7.71 36.59 -32.57
C LEU A 874 -8.70 37.73 -32.79
N PHE A 875 -9.73 37.85 -31.95
CA PHE A 875 -10.65 38.98 -31.98
C PHE A 875 -9.95 40.32 -31.73
N ALA A 876 -9.06 40.38 -30.74
CA ALA A 876 -8.27 41.59 -30.47
C ALA A 876 -7.35 41.94 -31.64
N LEU A 877 -6.69 40.94 -32.24
CA LEU A 877 -5.86 41.11 -33.44
C LEU A 877 -6.70 41.60 -34.63
N GLY A 878 -7.85 40.98 -34.89
CA GLY A 878 -8.77 41.37 -35.95
C GLY A 878 -9.28 42.80 -35.78
N MET A 879 -9.63 43.19 -34.54
CA MET A 879 -10.01 44.55 -34.18
C MET A 879 -8.88 45.55 -34.46
N CYS A 880 -7.64 45.24 -34.06
CA CYS A 880 -6.48 46.09 -34.31
C CYS A 880 -6.18 46.24 -35.81
N CYS A 881 -6.18 45.14 -36.58
CA CYS A 881 -5.93 45.15 -38.02
C CYS A 881 -7.03 45.90 -38.80
N ARG A 882 -8.26 45.90 -38.30
CA ARG A 882 -9.38 46.65 -38.89
C ARG A 882 -9.18 48.17 -38.81
N MET A 883 -8.48 48.66 -37.77
CA MET A 883 -8.28 50.11 -37.58
C MET A 883 -7.35 50.74 -38.64
N PHE A 884 -6.55 49.94 -39.35
CA PHE A 884 -5.62 50.41 -40.38
C PHE A 884 -6.13 50.09 -41.80
N PRO A 885 -6.10 51.07 -42.72
CA PRO A 885 -6.57 50.86 -44.10
C PRO A 885 -5.72 49.85 -44.89
N TRP A 886 -4.42 49.73 -44.60
CA TRP A 886 -3.53 48.78 -45.29
C TRP A 886 -3.83 47.31 -44.94
N SER A 887 -4.46 47.03 -43.80
CA SER A 887 -4.69 45.68 -43.28
C SER A 887 -6.18 45.34 -43.16
N TYR A 888 -7.05 46.08 -43.83
CA TYR A 888 -8.50 45.90 -43.72
C TYR A 888 -8.96 44.51 -44.19
N GLU A 889 -8.52 44.06 -45.36
CA GLU A 889 -8.84 42.71 -45.88
C GLU A 889 -8.27 41.59 -45.01
N PHE A 890 -7.07 41.83 -44.46
CA PHE A 890 -6.47 40.91 -43.50
C PHE A 890 -7.27 40.85 -42.20
N GLY A 891 -7.73 41.99 -41.69
CA GLY A 891 -8.61 42.08 -40.52
C GLY A 891 -9.94 41.35 -40.74
N ARG A 892 -10.53 41.48 -41.94
CA ARG A 892 -11.74 40.72 -42.32
C ARG A 892 -11.49 39.22 -42.30
N ALA A 893 -10.38 38.77 -42.89
CA ALA A 893 -10.00 37.36 -42.91
C ALA A 893 -9.77 36.82 -41.48
N VAL A 894 -9.07 37.58 -40.62
CA VAL A 894 -8.85 37.21 -39.22
C VAL A 894 -10.17 37.11 -38.44
N MET A 895 -11.08 38.07 -38.61
CA MET A 895 -12.40 38.04 -37.96
C MET A 895 -13.28 36.89 -38.46
N ALA A 896 -13.13 36.47 -39.73
CA ALA A 896 -13.84 35.31 -40.27
C ALA A 896 -13.34 33.99 -39.66
N VAL A 897 -12.02 33.83 -39.51
CA VAL A 897 -11.43 32.69 -38.81
C VAL A 897 -11.82 32.72 -37.33
N ASP A 898 -11.80 33.89 -36.71
CA ASP A 898 -12.19 34.07 -35.32
C ASP A 898 -13.66 33.69 -35.07
N PHE A 899 -14.58 34.05 -35.97
CA PHE A 899 -15.97 33.57 -35.93
C PHE A 899 -16.04 32.04 -35.89
N MET A 900 -15.22 31.32 -36.67
CA MET A 900 -15.17 29.86 -36.60
C MET A 900 -14.74 29.37 -35.21
N VAL A 901 -13.72 29.99 -34.60
CA VAL A 901 -13.26 29.61 -33.25
C VAL A 901 -14.37 29.83 -32.21
N PHE A 902 -15.08 30.96 -32.27
CA PHE A 902 -16.25 31.19 -31.42
C PHE A 902 -17.35 30.15 -31.67
N THR A 903 -17.63 29.75 -32.91
CA THR A 903 -18.62 28.69 -33.16
C THR A 903 -18.21 27.34 -32.58
N LEU A 904 -16.91 26.99 -32.58
CA LEU A 904 -16.41 25.75 -31.96
C LEU A 904 -16.68 25.70 -30.44
N ARG A 905 -16.73 26.87 -29.77
CA ARG A 905 -17.07 26.96 -28.34
C ARG A 905 -18.48 26.43 -28.03
N LEU A 906 -19.40 26.38 -29.00
CA LEU A 906 -20.72 25.75 -28.80
C LEU A 906 -20.62 24.27 -28.41
N ILE A 907 -19.59 23.56 -28.88
CA ILE A 907 -19.38 22.14 -28.56
C ILE A 907 -19.19 21.97 -27.05
N HIS A 908 -18.43 22.87 -26.41
CA HIS A 908 -18.24 22.86 -24.96
C HIS A 908 -19.55 23.07 -24.19
N ILE A 909 -20.39 23.99 -24.65
CA ILE A 909 -21.70 24.27 -24.04
C ILE A 909 -22.62 23.05 -24.13
N PHE A 910 -22.63 22.36 -25.27
CA PHE A 910 -23.43 21.14 -25.47
C PHE A 910 -22.89 19.89 -24.77
N ALA A 911 -21.67 19.93 -24.23
CA ALA A 911 -21.08 18.82 -23.49
C ALA A 911 -21.88 18.42 -22.23
N ILE A 912 -22.68 19.34 -21.67
CA ILE A 912 -23.56 19.06 -20.53
C ILE A 912 -24.75 18.14 -20.87
N HIS A 913 -25.11 18.03 -22.16
CA HIS A 913 -26.28 17.27 -22.58
C HIS A 913 -26.04 15.76 -22.47
N LYS A 914 -27.01 15.03 -21.91
CA LYS A 914 -26.90 13.57 -21.62
C LYS A 914 -26.53 12.71 -22.83
N GLN A 915 -27.04 13.04 -24.02
CA GLN A 915 -26.79 12.23 -25.23
C GLN A 915 -25.58 12.69 -26.05
N LEU A 916 -25.16 13.96 -25.91
CA LEU A 916 -24.08 14.53 -26.71
C LEU A 916 -22.75 14.52 -25.97
N GLY A 917 -22.77 14.66 -24.65
CA GLY A 917 -21.57 14.72 -23.82
C GLY A 917 -20.62 13.52 -23.96
N PRO A 918 -21.08 12.26 -23.81
CA PRO A 918 -20.21 11.10 -23.99
C PRO A 918 -19.57 11.04 -25.39
N LYS A 919 -20.31 11.46 -26.43
CA LYS A 919 -19.80 11.52 -27.80
C LYS A 919 -18.69 12.56 -27.97
N ILE A 920 -18.81 13.73 -27.32
CA ILE A 920 -17.78 14.78 -27.34
C ILE A 920 -16.48 14.28 -26.69
N ILE A 921 -16.56 13.53 -25.58
CA ILE A 921 -15.39 12.93 -24.90
C ILE A 921 -14.69 11.90 -25.79
N ILE A 922 -15.46 11.13 -26.57
CA ILE A 922 -14.91 10.18 -27.54
C ILE A 922 -14.12 10.92 -28.63
N VAL A 923 -14.70 11.98 -29.20
CA VAL A 923 -14.02 12.81 -30.22
C VAL A 923 -12.71 13.38 -29.66
N GLU A 924 -12.72 13.93 -28.44
CA GLU A 924 -11.51 14.48 -27.81
C GLU A 924 -10.38 13.45 -27.71
N LYS A 925 -10.71 12.20 -27.34
CA LYS A 925 -9.71 11.12 -27.24
C LYS A 925 -9.22 10.64 -28.61
N MET A 926 -10.08 10.63 -29.62
CA MET A 926 -9.73 10.24 -30.99
C MET A 926 -8.85 11.27 -31.71
N MET A 927 -8.83 12.54 -31.26
CA MET A 927 -7.95 13.58 -31.83
C MET A 927 -6.46 13.24 -31.76
N LYS A 928 -6.03 12.44 -30.78
CA LYS A 928 -4.63 12.00 -30.68
C LYS A 928 -4.23 11.09 -31.84
N ASP A 929 -5.12 10.18 -32.23
CA ASP A 929 -4.90 9.27 -33.36
C ASP A 929 -4.91 10.04 -34.70
N ILE A 930 -5.75 11.07 -34.81
CA ILE A 930 -5.78 11.98 -35.97
C ILE A 930 -4.44 12.68 -36.16
N PHE A 931 -3.80 13.13 -35.09
CA PHE A 931 -2.53 13.84 -35.19
C PHE A 931 -1.43 12.95 -35.78
N PHE A 932 -1.33 11.69 -35.33
CA PHE A 932 -0.37 10.74 -35.90
C PHE A 932 -0.66 10.43 -37.37
N PHE A 933 -1.94 10.30 -37.73
CA PHE A 933 -2.34 10.11 -39.12
C PHE A 933 -1.99 11.32 -40.01
N LEU A 934 -2.32 12.53 -39.57
CA LEU A 934 -2.03 13.76 -40.31
C LEU A 934 -0.52 13.94 -40.55
N PHE A 935 0.33 13.49 -39.63
CA PHE A 935 1.77 13.48 -39.81
C PHE A 935 2.20 12.59 -40.99
N PHE A 936 1.74 11.34 -41.04
CA PHE A 936 2.05 10.43 -42.15
C PHE A 936 1.48 10.94 -43.48
N LEU A 937 0.26 11.48 -43.46
CA LEU A 937 -0.37 12.05 -44.65
C LEU A 937 0.41 13.27 -45.18
N ALA A 938 0.87 14.15 -44.29
CA ALA A 938 1.64 15.34 -44.67
C ALA A 938 2.97 14.96 -45.34
N VAL A 939 3.72 14.00 -44.77
CA VAL A 939 4.97 13.50 -45.36
C VAL A 939 4.74 12.97 -46.78
N TRP A 940 3.66 12.21 -46.97
CA TRP A 940 3.31 11.64 -48.26
C TRP A 940 2.86 12.69 -49.29
N ILE A 941 2.04 13.66 -48.86
CA ILE A 941 1.61 14.81 -49.68
C ILE A 941 2.82 15.59 -50.20
N VAL A 942 3.80 15.90 -49.34
CA VAL A 942 4.99 16.65 -49.75
C VAL A 942 5.80 15.88 -50.78
N ALA A 943 6.04 14.59 -50.54
CA ALA A 943 6.84 13.75 -51.45
C ALA A 943 6.21 13.70 -52.86
N TYR A 944 4.91 13.44 -52.93
CA TYR A 944 4.18 13.40 -54.20
C TYR A 944 4.05 14.80 -54.84
N GLY A 945 3.77 15.83 -54.05
CA GLY A 945 3.60 17.20 -54.53
C GLY A 945 4.87 17.78 -55.16
N VAL A 946 6.03 17.56 -54.53
CA VAL A 946 7.33 17.99 -55.06
C VAL A 946 7.68 17.19 -56.32
N ALA A 947 7.48 15.87 -56.31
CA ALA A 947 7.73 15.03 -57.49
C ALA A 947 6.89 15.46 -58.69
N ASN A 948 5.59 15.72 -58.49
CA ASN A 948 4.71 16.19 -59.56
C ASN A 948 5.06 17.58 -60.06
N GLN A 949 5.39 18.51 -59.16
CA GLN A 949 5.80 19.86 -59.55
C GLN A 949 7.07 19.82 -60.41
N ALA A 950 8.03 18.96 -60.06
CA ALA A 950 9.29 18.79 -60.79
C ALA A 950 9.10 18.12 -62.16
N LEU A 951 8.13 17.21 -62.31
CA LEU A 951 7.85 16.52 -63.58
C LEU A 951 7.01 17.38 -64.54
N LEU A 952 6.04 18.15 -64.03
CA LEU A 952 5.12 18.95 -64.85
C LEU A 952 5.71 20.31 -65.25
N TYR A 953 6.50 20.95 -64.39
CA TYR A 953 7.03 22.30 -64.65
C TYR A 953 8.55 22.33 -64.59
N SER A 954 9.18 22.71 -65.69
CA SER A 954 10.64 22.85 -65.76
C SER A 954 11.17 24.05 -64.98
N TYR A 955 10.40 25.14 -64.94
CA TYR A 955 10.76 26.38 -64.24
C TYR A 955 9.52 27.24 -63.92
N ASP A 956 9.34 27.61 -62.65
CA ASP A 956 8.35 28.62 -62.22
C ASP A 956 8.99 29.45 -61.08
N PRO A 957 9.21 30.77 -61.25
CA PRO A 957 9.88 31.60 -60.25
C PRO A 957 8.94 32.08 -59.13
N ARG A 958 7.64 31.75 -59.19
CA ARG A 958 6.62 32.32 -58.29
C ARG A 958 6.41 31.42 -57.06
N PRO A 959 6.91 31.79 -55.87
CA PRO A 959 6.87 30.92 -54.69
C PRO A 959 5.43 30.58 -54.25
N ASN A 960 4.52 31.55 -54.25
CA ASN A 960 3.11 31.33 -53.85
C ASN A 960 2.39 30.28 -54.70
N TRP A 961 2.71 30.22 -56.00
CA TRP A 961 2.12 29.24 -56.92
C TRP A 961 2.71 27.85 -56.72
N ILE A 962 4.01 27.75 -56.46
CA ILE A 962 4.68 26.49 -56.10
C ILE A 962 4.06 25.92 -54.83
N PHE A 963 3.92 26.72 -53.76
CA PHE A 963 3.29 26.25 -52.52
C PHE A 963 1.85 25.75 -52.75
N ARG A 964 1.06 26.48 -53.55
CA ARG A 964 -0.30 26.04 -53.91
C ARG A 964 -0.30 24.75 -54.73
N ARG A 965 0.64 24.55 -55.65
CA ARG A 965 0.71 23.33 -56.48
C ARG A 965 1.26 22.12 -55.71
N VAL A 966 2.25 22.31 -54.85
CA VAL A 966 2.90 21.23 -54.09
C VAL A 966 2.02 20.73 -52.93
N PHE A 967 1.32 21.62 -52.23
CA PHE A 967 0.55 21.20 -51.04
C PHE A 967 -0.95 21.10 -51.31
N TYR A 968 -1.55 22.17 -51.86
CA TYR A 968 -3.02 22.26 -51.96
C TYR A 968 -3.60 21.33 -53.03
N ARG A 969 -2.95 21.19 -54.20
CA ARG A 969 -3.46 20.29 -55.26
C ARG A 969 -3.43 18.80 -54.86
N PRO A 970 -2.30 18.22 -54.42
CA PRO A 970 -2.27 16.84 -53.90
C PRO A 970 -3.26 16.56 -52.78
N TYR A 971 -3.48 17.52 -51.89
CA TYR A 971 -4.48 17.39 -50.84
C TYR A 971 -5.89 17.27 -51.41
N MET A 972 -6.25 18.08 -52.41
CA MET A 972 -7.55 17.99 -53.10
C MET A 972 -7.73 16.69 -53.89
N HIS A 973 -6.64 16.06 -54.37
CA HIS A 973 -6.72 14.77 -55.06
C HIS A 973 -7.25 13.64 -54.14
N ILE A 974 -6.98 13.70 -52.84
CA ILE A 974 -7.49 12.72 -51.85
C ILE A 974 -9.03 12.74 -51.84
N TYR A 975 -9.62 13.91 -51.99
CA TYR A 975 -11.08 14.12 -52.04
C TYR A 975 -11.70 13.86 -53.43
N GLY A 976 -10.93 13.35 -54.39
CA GLY A 976 -11.42 13.01 -55.73
C GLY A 976 -11.48 14.16 -56.72
N HIS A 977 -11.00 15.35 -56.36
CA HIS A 977 -10.85 16.47 -57.30
C HIS A 977 -9.52 16.35 -58.05
N ILE A 978 -9.50 15.56 -59.13
CA ILE A 978 -8.33 15.36 -59.98
C ILE A 978 -8.52 16.19 -61.27
N PRO A 979 -7.77 17.30 -61.47
CA PRO A 979 -7.86 18.10 -62.68
C PRO A 979 -7.08 17.42 -63.82
N ILE A 980 -7.65 16.36 -64.39
CA ILE A 980 -7.02 15.55 -65.46
C ILE A 980 -6.70 16.43 -66.68
N HIS A 981 -7.59 17.36 -67.03
CA HIS A 981 -7.42 18.28 -68.17
C HIS A 981 -6.22 19.23 -68.06
N GLU A 982 -5.81 19.62 -66.85
CA GLU A 982 -4.61 20.45 -66.66
C GLU A 982 -3.31 19.63 -66.70
N MET A 983 -3.38 18.32 -66.45
CA MET A 983 -2.23 17.41 -66.46
C MET A 983 -1.90 16.96 -67.89
N ASP A 984 -2.91 16.83 -68.75
CA ASP A 984 -2.75 16.46 -70.17
C ASP A 984 -2.48 17.66 -71.10
N GLY A 985 -2.47 18.89 -70.57
CA GLY A 985 -2.02 20.09 -71.31
C GLY A 985 -3.04 20.68 -72.29
N GLU A 986 -4.28 20.21 -72.30
CA GLU A 986 -5.33 20.70 -73.20
C GLU A 986 -6.13 21.85 -72.54
N GLY A 987 -5.86 23.10 -72.96
CA GLY A 987 -6.81 24.21 -72.78
C GLY A 987 -6.34 25.49 -72.08
N MET A 988 -5.05 25.66 -71.75
CA MET A 988 -4.55 26.87 -71.06
C MET A 988 -3.67 27.74 -72.00
N LYS A 989 -3.84 29.08 -71.98
CA LYS A 989 -2.94 30.03 -72.68
C LYS A 989 -1.59 30.09 -71.93
N CYS A 990 -0.67 29.19 -72.26
CA CYS A 990 0.63 29.08 -71.59
C CYS A 990 1.78 29.59 -72.48
N THR A 991 2.92 29.97 -71.87
CA THR A 991 4.10 30.51 -72.57
C THR A 991 5.39 29.86 -72.05
N ASN A 992 6.34 29.55 -72.95
CA ASN A 992 7.65 28.97 -72.61
C ASN A 992 8.80 29.99 -72.52
N ASN A 993 8.53 31.26 -72.83
CA ASN A 993 9.52 32.34 -72.76
C ASN A 993 9.81 32.75 -71.30
N LEU A 994 11.07 32.60 -70.90
CA LEU A 994 11.55 32.91 -69.54
C LEU A 994 11.23 34.35 -69.09
N THR A 995 11.38 35.33 -69.97
CA THR A 995 11.10 36.75 -69.67
C THR A 995 9.62 37.02 -69.42
N LEU A 996 8.73 36.39 -70.20
CA LEU A 996 7.28 36.49 -70.02
C LEU A 996 6.80 35.75 -68.76
N ILE A 997 7.50 34.70 -68.35
CA ILE A 997 7.23 33.96 -67.11
C ILE A 997 7.65 34.77 -65.89
N GLU A 998 8.78 35.50 -65.97
CA GLU A 998 9.22 36.45 -64.94
C GLU A 998 8.24 37.63 -64.79
N ASP A 999 7.65 38.10 -65.90
CA ASP A 999 6.59 39.11 -65.93
C ASP A 999 5.20 38.58 -65.49
N GLY A 1000 5.09 37.28 -65.18
CA GLY A 1000 3.92 36.67 -64.54
C GLY A 1000 3.01 35.80 -65.43
N ALA A 1001 3.39 35.52 -66.68
CA ALA A 1001 2.67 34.59 -67.55
C ALA A 1001 2.79 33.12 -67.07
N GLU A 1002 1.78 32.29 -67.34
CA GLU A 1002 1.78 30.89 -66.88
C GLU A 1002 2.71 29.99 -67.73
N PRO A 1003 3.60 29.20 -67.10
CA PRO A 1003 4.47 28.28 -67.82
C PRO A 1003 3.68 27.08 -68.39
N CYS A 1004 4.03 26.61 -69.58
CA CYS A 1004 3.44 25.39 -70.13
C CYS A 1004 3.93 24.13 -69.40
N THR A 1005 3.07 23.12 -69.34
CA THR A 1005 3.40 21.80 -68.78
C THR A 1005 4.34 21.03 -69.73
N SER A 1006 5.35 20.37 -69.17
CA SER A 1006 6.24 19.48 -69.93
C SER A 1006 5.57 18.15 -70.24
N THR A 1007 5.49 17.77 -71.51
CA THR A 1007 4.89 16.51 -71.97
C THR A 1007 5.86 15.33 -71.96
N TYR A 1008 7.15 15.54 -71.62
CA TYR A 1008 8.23 14.54 -71.77
C TYR A 1008 7.98 13.25 -70.98
N ALA A 1009 7.46 13.34 -69.75
CA ALA A 1009 7.26 12.21 -68.85
C ALA A 1009 5.84 12.13 -68.27
N ASN A 1010 4.81 12.50 -69.05
CA ASN A 1010 3.42 12.49 -68.56
C ASN A 1010 2.97 11.08 -68.08
N TRP A 1011 3.40 10.02 -68.76
CA TRP A 1011 3.10 8.63 -68.35
C TRP A 1011 3.56 8.33 -66.90
N LEU A 1012 4.68 8.90 -66.46
CA LEU A 1012 5.19 8.72 -65.11
C LEU A 1012 4.36 9.49 -64.08
N VAL A 1013 3.87 10.68 -64.45
CA VAL A 1013 2.96 11.48 -63.61
C VAL A 1013 1.65 10.73 -63.37
N VAL A 1014 1.09 10.10 -64.41
CA VAL A 1014 -0.12 9.26 -64.30
C VAL A 1014 0.13 8.05 -63.39
N ILE A 1015 1.28 7.37 -63.51
CA ILE A 1015 1.64 6.25 -62.63
C ILE A 1015 1.79 6.71 -61.18
N LEU A 1016 2.48 7.83 -60.93
CA LEU A 1016 2.65 8.41 -59.60
C LEU A 1016 1.30 8.80 -58.98
N LEU A 1017 0.36 9.32 -59.78
CA LEU A 1017 -1.00 9.62 -59.33
C LEU A 1017 -1.74 8.34 -58.89
N VAL A 1018 -1.66 7.26 -59.66
CA VAL A 1018 -2.29 5.97 -59.30
C VAL A 1018 -1.69 5.40 -58.02
N ILE A 1019 -0.36 5.39 -57.90
CA ILE A 1019 0.34 4.93 -56.68
C ILE A 1019 -0.06 5.81 -55.48
N TYR A 1020 -0.09 7.12 -55.67
CA TYR A 1020 -0.49 8.07 -54.63
C TYR A 1020 -1.92 7.81 -54.15
N LEU A 1021 -2.88 7.64 -55.05
CA LEU A 1021 -4.28 7.36 -54.71
C LEU A 1021 -4.44 5.99 -54.05
N LEU A 1022 -3.71 4.97 -54.49
CA LEU A 1022 -3.72 3.65 -53.85
C LEU A 1022 -3.22 3.74 -52.41
N VAL A 1023 -2.07 4.38 -52.19
CA VAL A 1023 -1.49 4.50 -50.84
C VAL A 1023 -2.36 5.38 -49.94
N THR A 1024 -2.86 6.52 -50.43
CA THR A 1024 -3.67 7.43 -49.62
C THR A 1024 -5.06 6.87 -49.34
N ASN A 1025 -5.83 6.51 -50.37
CA ASN A 1025 -7.23 6.17 -50.21
C ASN A 1025 -7.46 4.71 -49.80
N ILE A 1026 -6.65 3.75 -50.29
CA ILE A 1026 -6.84 2.33 -49.95
C ILE A 1026 -6.07 1.95 -48.69
N LEU A 1027 -4.85 2.45 -48.50
CA LEU A 1027 -4.05 2.09 -47.33
C LEU A 1027 -4.28 3.05 -46.16
N LEU A 1028 -3.98 4.34 -46.31
CA LEU A 1028 -3.97 5.29 -45.20
C LEU A 1028 -5.38 5.58 -44.65
N VAL A 1029 -6.38 5.86 -45.51
CA VAL A 1029 -7.76 6.12 -45.04
C VAL A 1029 -8.37 4.89 -44.36
N ASN A 1030 -8.19 3.68 -44.90
CA ASN A 1030 -8.69 2.47 -44.25
C ASN A 1030 -7.99 2.16 -42.92
N LEU A 1031 -6.69 2.46 -42.82
CA LEU A 1031 -5.96 2.37 -41.56
C LEU A 1031 -6.52 3.37 -40.54
N LEU A 1032 -6.87 4.60 -40.95
CA LEU A 1032 -7.53 5.57 -40.07
C LEU A 1032 -8.89 5.05 -39.56
N ILE A 1033 -9.70 4.46 -40.45
CA ILE A 1033 -10.99 3.85 -40.07
C ILE A 1033 -10.76 2.72 -39.04
N ALA A 1034 -9.75 1.87 -39.25
CA ALA A 1034 -9.43 0.79 -38.33
C ALA A 1034 -8.96 1.30 -36.95
N MET A 1035 -8.05 2.28 -36.91
CA MET A 1035 -7.59 2.90 -35.66
C MET A 1035 -8.76 3.55 -34.92
N PHE A 1036 -9.60 4.29 -35.63
CA PHE A 1036 -10.80 4.89 -35.06
C PHE A 1036 -11.79 3.86 -34.52
N SER A 1037 -12.04 2.77 -35.24
CA SER A 1037 -12.93 1.72 -34.77
C SER A 1037 -12.43 1.07 -33.48
N HIS A 1038 -11.13 0.82 -33.38
CA HIS A 1038 -10.51 0.27 -32.18
C HIS A 1038 -10.57 1.25 -31.01
N THR A 1039 -10.16 2.51 -31.21
CA THR A 1039 -10.21 3.54 -30.17
C THR A 1039 -11.64 3.86 -29.74
N PHE A 1040 -12.58 3.94 -30.69
CA PHE A 1040 -14.00 4.14 -30.40
C PHE A 1040 -14.55 3.04 -29.51
N SER A 1041 -14.33 1.77 -29.88
CA SER A 1041 -14.83 0.62 -29.10
C SER A 1041 -14.26 0.62 -27.67
N LYS A 1042 -12.96 0.90 -27.52
CA LYS A 1042 -12.29 0.98 -26.20
C LYS A 1042 -12.77 2.16 -25.35
N VAL A 1043 -13.03 3.31 -25.96
CA VAL A 1043 -13.43 4.51 -25.22
C VAL A 1043 -14.92 4.50 -24.89
N GLN A 1044 -15.76 3.92 -25.76
CA GLN A 1044 -17.22 3.87 -25.59
C GLN A 1044 -17.63 3.21 -24.27
N GLU A 1045 -16.98 2.11 -23.89
CA GLU A 1045 -17.27 1.34 -22.66
C GLU A 1045 -17.20 2.20 -21.38
N HIS A 1046 -16.25 3.13 -21.30
CA HIS A 1046 -16.06 3.98 -20.13
C HIS A 1046 -16.55 5.43 -20.35
N SER A 1047 -16.93 5.82 -21.56
CA SER A 1047 -17.24 7.22 -21.89
C SER A 1047 -18.33 7.84 -21.02
N ASP A 1048 -19.35 7.06 -20.62
CA ASP A 1048 -20.43 7.53 -19.74
C ASP A 1048 -19.92 7.88 -18.33
N THR A 1049 -19.00 7.09 -17.76
CA THR A 1049 -18.44 7.38 -16.43
C THR A 1049 -17.57 8.64 -16.46
N TYR A 1050 -16.79 8.84 -17.52
CA TYR A 1050 -16.04 10.09 -17.75
C TYR A 1050 -16.98 11.29 -17.88
N TRP A 1051 -18.08 11.15 -18.62
CA TRP A 1051 -19.06 12.23 -18.78
C TRP A 1051 -19.76 12.58 -17.47
N LYS A 1052 -20.22 11.58 -16.72
CA LYS A 1052 -20.85 11.76 -15.40
C LYS A 1052 -19.95 12.50 -14.41
N PHE A 1053 -18.63 12.26 -14.45
CA PHE A 1053 -17.63 13.00 -13.68
C PHE A 1053 -17.47 14.43 -14.17
N GLN A 1054 -17.27 14.65 -15.47
CA GLN A 1054 -17.14 16.00 -16.04
C GLN A 1054 -18.38 16.86 -15.82
N ARG A 1055 -19.57 16.26 -15.87
CA ARG A 1055 -20.86 16.90 -15.58
C ARG A 1055 -20.86 17.59 -14.21
N TYR A 1056 -20.26 16.97 -13.19
CA TYR A 1056 -20.13 17.59 -11.87
C TYR A 1056 -19.36 18.91 -11.92
N ASN A 1057 -18.18 18.91 -12.53
CA ASN A 1057 -17.33 20.10 -12.63
C ASN A 1057 -18.04 21.23 -13.40
N LEU A 1058 -18.74 20.89 -14.49
CA LEU A 1058 -19.54 21.84 -15.25
C LEU A 1058 -20.71 22.40 -14.42
N ILE A 1059 -21.44 21.57 -13.68
CA ILE A 1059 -22.56 22.03 -12.83
C ILE A 1059 -22.04 22.98 -11.74
N LEU A 1060 -20.92 22.65 -11.09
CA LEU A 1060 -20.29 23.53 -10.11
C LEU A 1060 -19.90 24.88 -10.72
N GLU A 1061 -19.34 24.86 -11.93
CA GLU A 1061 -18.96 26.07 -12.64
C GLU A 1061 -20.19 26.96 -12.88
N TYR A 1062 -21.26 26.43 -13.45
CA TYR A 1062 -22.50 27.18 -13.72
C TYR A 1062 -23.22 27.63 -12.45
N HIS A 1063 -23.18 26.84 -11.38
CA HIS A 1063 -23.74 27.25 -10.08
C HIS A 1063 -22.95 28.42 -9.47
N SER A 1064 -21.63 28.48 -9.69
CA SER A 1064 -20.79 29.57 -9.19
C SER A 1064 -20.95 30.87 -10.00
N ARG A 1065 -21.44 30.80 -11.24
CA ARG A 1065 -21.62 31.94 -12.13
C ARG A 1065 -22.75 32.88 -11.64
N PRO A 1066 -22.66 34.18 -11.92
CA PRO A 1066 -23.78 35.09 -11.71
C PRO A 1066 -24.96 34.72 -12.64
N CYS A 1067 -26.19 34.97 -12.18
CA CYS A 1067 -27.42 34.58 -12.88
C CYS A 1067 -27.69 35.39 -14.16
N LEU A 1068 -27.06 36.56 -14.31
CA LEU A 1068 -27.24 37.43 -15.47
C LEU A 1068 -26.34 36.99 -16.61
N ALA A 1069 -26.92 36.68 -17.76
CA ALA A 1069 -26.18 36.36 -18.98
C ALA A 1069 -25.46 37.59 -19.55
N PRO A 1070 -24.34 37.42 -20.28
CA PRO A 1070 -23.75 38.48 -21.10
C PRO A 1070 -24.81 39.05 -22.07
N PRO A 1071 -24.98 40.38 -22.22
CA PRO A 1071 -24.10 41.49 -21.80
C PRO A 1071 -24.42 42.10 -20.42
N PHE A 1072 -25.52 41.71 -19.78
CA PHE A 1072 -25.99 42.30 -18.51
C PHE A 1072 -25.15 41.88 -17.29
N ILE A 1073 -24.22 40.95 -17.49
CA ILE A 1073 -23.31 40.45 -16.47
C ILE A 1073 -22.48 41.55 -15.80
N ILE A 1074 -22.19 42.67 -16.49
CA ILE A 1074 -21.45 43.81 -15.93
C ILE A 1074 -22.12 44.38 -14.68
N LEU A 1075 -23.46 44.43 -14.64
CA LEU A 1075 -24.20 44.90 -13.46
C LEU A 1075 -23.95 44.00 -12.24
N SER A 1076 -23.81 42.69 -12.48
CA SER A 1076 -23.49 41.72 -11.42
C SER A 1076 -22.05 41.87 -10.93
N HIS A 1077 -21.10 42.11 -11.84
CA HIS A 1077 -19.69 42.35 -11.51
C HIS A 1077 -19.53 43.66 -10.71
N LEU A 1078 -20.22 44.73 -11.13
CA LEU A 1078 -20.23 46.01 -10.43
C LEU A 1078 -20.80 45.85 -9.01
N HIS A 1079 -21.92 45.13 -8.87
CA HIS A 1079 -22.50 44.83 -7.55
C HIS A 1079 -21.55 44.00 -6.66
N LEU A 1080 -20.84 43.03 -7.23
CA LEU A 1080 -19.88 42.19 -6.49
C LEU A 1080 -18.64 42.99 -6.07
N LEU A 1081 -18.12 43.85 -6.95
CA LEU A 1081 -16.99 44.75 -6.69
C LEU A 1081 -17.36 45.77 -5.60
N ILE A 1082 -18.55 46.36 -5.67
CA ILE A 1082 -19.09 47.27 -4.64
C ILE A 1082 -19.18 46.53 -3.29
N LYS A 1083 -19.75 45.32 -3.26
CA LYS A 1083 -19.85 44.52 -2.03
C LYS A 1083 -18.48 44.19 -1.42
N ARG A 1084 -17.47 43.93 -2.27
CA ARG A 1084 -16.11 43.54 -1.86
C ARG A 1084 -15.26 44.73 -1.39
N HIS A 1085 -15.24 45.83 -2.15
CA HIS A 1085 -14.41 46.99 -1.83
C HIS A 1085 -15.06 47.97 -0.84
N ILE A 1086 -16.38 48.16 -0.89
CA ILE A 1086 -17.07 49.17 -0.05
C ILE A 1086 -17.61 48.55 1.24
N ARG A 1087 -18.14 47.32 1.21
CA ARG A 1087 -18.74 46.68 2.41
C ARG A 1087 -17.84 45.68 3.13
N LYS A 1088 -16.66 45.31 2.59
CA LYS A 1088 -15.74 44.29 3.14
C LYS A 1088 -16.41 42.96 3.53
N ILE A 1089 -17.55 42.61 2.92
CA ILE A 1089 -18.23 41.34 3.18
C ILE A 1089 -17.58 40.27 2.27
N PRO A 1090 -17.04 39.16 2.81
CA PRO A 1090 -16.47 38.10 1.98
C PRO A 1090 -17.53 37.50 1.04
N SER A 1091 -17.10 37.04 -0.15
CA SER A 1091 -18.00 36.46 -1.16
C SER A 1091 -18.69 35.21 -0.60
N THR A 1092 -19.98 35.32 -0.31
CA THR A 1092 -20.79 34.27 0.30
C THR A 1092 -21.26 33.21 -0.70
N LYS A 1093 -21.06 33.36 -2.03
CA LYS A 1093 -21.62 32.42 -3.03
C LYS A 1093 -21.01 31.01 -3.03
N ILE A 1094 -19.70 30.84 -2.78
CA ILE A 1094 -19.09 29.50 -2.64
C ILE A 1094 -19.50 28.86 -1.32
N LYS A 1095 -19.54 29.65 -0.23
CA LYS A 1095 -20.09 29.18 1.05
C LYS A 1095 -21.60 28.88 0.94
N HIS A 1096 -22.32 29.53 0.03
CA HIS A 1096 -23.73 29.25 -0.29
C HIS A 1096 -23.96 27.93 -1.01
N PHE A 1097 -23.03 27.37 -1.78
CA PHE A 1097 -23.24 26.01 -2.30
C PHE A 1097 -23.39 25.00 -1.15
N VAL A 1098 -22.66 25.20 -0.05
CA VAL A 1098 -22.76 24.38 1.16
C VAL A 1098 -23.86 24.86 2.11
N LEU A 1099 -24.09 26.17 2.23
CA LEU A 1099 -25.11 26.77 3.12
C LEU A 1099 -26.55 26.70 2.57
N GLU A 1100 -26.77 26.83 1.25
CA GLU A 1100 -28.10 26.77 0.62
C GLU A 1100 -28.62 25.32 0.59
N ILE A 1101 -27.72 24.34 0.57
CA ILE A 1101 -28.06 22.93 0.82
C ILE A 1101 -28.41 22.70 2.30
N ARG A 1102 -27.71 23.37 3.23
CA ARG A 1102 -28.00 23.33 4.67
C ARG A 1102 -29.36 23.95 5.03
N ASP A 1103 -29.75 25.02 4.34
CA ASP A 1103 -31.06 25.70 4.51
C ASP A 1103 -32.24 24.93 3.89
N THR A 1104 -31.97 23.86 3.13
CA THR A 1104 -33.00 22.98 2.54
C THR A 1104 -33.28 21.74 3.41
N SER A 1105 -32.47 21.50 4.45
CA SER A 1105 -32.72 20.48 5.47
C SER A 1105 -33.28 21.15 6.74
N PRO A 1106 -34.37 20.65 7.35
CA PRO A 1106 -34.87 21.22 8.60
C PRO A 1106 -33.77 21.13 9.66
N SER A 1107 -33.47 22.28 10.25
CA SER A 1107 -32.55 22.47 11.37
C SER A 1107 -33.14 21.81 12.62
N TYR A 1108 -33.06 20.48 12.71
CA TYR A 1108 -33.15 19.81 13.99
C TYR A 1108 -31.76 19.81 14.62
N ASN A 1109 -31.65 20.31 15.85
CA ASN A 1109 -30.50 20.09 16.72
C ASN A 1109 -30.36 18.58 16.98
N PHE A 1110 -29.73 17.87 16.05
CA PHE A 1110 -29.73 16.40 16.00
C PHE A 1110 -28.41 15.76 16.44
N SER A 1111 -27.42 16.55 16.90
CA SER A 1111 -26.09 16.02 17.21
C SER A 1111 -26.05 15.10 18.44
N SER A 1112 -26.98 15.23 19.40
CA SER A 1112 -27.03 14.35 20.59
C SER A 1112 -28.05 13.21 20.47
N SER A 1113 -29.08 13.35 19.64
CA SER A 1113 -30.10 12.33 19.41
C SER A 1113 -29.67 11.30 18.35
N SER A 1114 -28.92 11.70 17.33
CA SER A 1114 -28.40 10.75 16.33
C SER A 1114 -27.34 9.82 16.89
N SER A 1115 -26.48 10.26 17.83
CA SER A 1115 -25.52 9.35 18.48
C SER A 1115 -26.26 8.34 19.35
N LYS A 1116 -27.30 8.75 20.08
CA LYS A 1116 -28.14 7.87 20.88
C LYS A 1116 -28.94 6.86 20.05
N ILE A 1117 -29.44 7.28 18.88
CA ILE A 1117 -30.15 6.37 17.96
C ILE A 1117 -29.16 5.43 17.26
N LEU A 1118 -27.96 5.90 16.91
CA LEU A 1118 -26.91 5.04 16.33
C LEU A 1118 -26.36 4.05 17.37
N GLU A 1119 -26.17 4.47 18.63
CA GLU A 1119 -25.85 3.63 19.79
C GLU A 1119 -26.97 2.63 20.10
N TYR A 1120 -28.24 3.05 19.97
CA TYR A 1120 -29.38 2.16 20.11
C TYR A 1120 -29.43 1.12 18.97
N CYS A 1121 -29.22 1.53 17.72
CA CYS A 1121 -29.20 0.62 16.58
C CYS A 1121 -28.01 -0.35 16.65
N THR A 1122 -26.84 0.11 17.09
CA THR A 1122 -25.66 -0.75 17.28
C THR A 1122 -25.81 -1.70 18.46
N SER A 1123 -26.38 -1.26 19.58
CA SER A 1123 -26.69 -2.13 20.73
C SER A 1123 -27.85 -3.11 20.45
N ALA A 1124 -28.85 -2.72 19.65
CA ALA A 1124 -29.91 -3.61 19.19
C ALA A 1124 -29.37 -4.64 18.19
N LEU A 1125 -28.51 -4.24 17.24
CA LEU A 1125 -27.84 -5.17 16.33
C LEU A 1125 -26.92 -6.13 17.08
N SER A 1126 -26.16 -5.66 18.08
CA SER A 1126 -25.33 -6.55 18.89
C SER A 1126 -26.19 -7.54 19.68
N TRP A 1127 -27.30 -7.09 20.28
CA TRP A 1127 -28.23 -7.96 21.01
C TRP A 1127 -28.87 -9.00 20.09
N VAL A 1128 -29.25 -8.64 18.86
CA VAL A 1128 -29.82 -9.56 17.87
C VAL A 1128 -28.79 -10.60 17.40
N VAL A 1129 -27.54 -10.18 17.14
CA VAL A 1129 -26.46 -11.09 16.74
C VAL A 1129 -26.10 -12.06 17.88
N GLU A 1130 -26.08 -11.57 19.12
CA GLU A 1130 -25.78 -12.35 20.32
C GLU A 1130 -26.91 -13.32 20.70
N THR A 1131 -28.17 -12.98 20.40
CA THR A 1131 -29.32 -13.90 20.56
C THR A 1131 -29.42 -14.93 19.45
N LEU A 1132 -29.05 -14.59 18.21
CA LEU A 1132 -29.00 -15.53 17.09
C LEU A 1132 -27.82 -16.53 17.22
N SER A 1133 -26.68 -16.09 17.78
CA SER A 1133 -25.52 -16.96 18.03
C SER A 1133 -25.75 -17.98 19.16
N GLN A 1134 -26.72 -17.72 20.05
CA GLN A 1134 -27.11 -18.60 21.16
C GLN A 1134 -28.22 -19.61 20.81
N SER A 1135 -28.48 -19.85 19.52
CA SER A 1135 -29.47 -20.84 19.08
C SER A 1135 -29.00 -22.27 19.33
N ASN A 1136 -29.15 -22.72 20.58
CA ASN A 1136 -29.80 -23.96 21.01
C ASN A 1136 -29.50 -24.20 22.51
N LEU A 1137 -30.52 -23.96 23.36
CA LEU A 1137 -30.72 -24.48 24.74
C LEU A 1137 -30.78 -23.51 25.94
N ILE A 1138 -30.49 -22.21 25.84
CA ILE A 1138 -30.54 -21.33 27.04
C ILE A 1138 -31.26 -20.01 26.76
N LYS A 1139 -32.18 -19.61 27.66
CA LYS A 1139 -32.87 -18.31 27.63
C LYS A 1139 -31.85 -17.16 27.68
N PRO A 1140 -32.04 -16.08 26.91
CA PRO A 1140 -31.10 -14.96 26.88
C PRO A 1140 -30.97 -14.30 28.25
N THR A 1141 -29.73 -14.03 28.67
CA THR A 1141 -29.37 -13.46 29.98
C THR A 1141 -29.61 -11.96 30.10
N ARG A 1142 -29.88 -11.25 28.99
CA ARG A 1142 -30.12 -9.79 28.95
C ARG A 1142 -31.48 -9.41 28.35
N PRO A 1143 -32.26 -8.52 28.99
CA PRO A 1143 -33.49 -7.97 28.43
C PRO A 1143 -33.20 -7.08 27.20
N PRO A 1144 -34.16 -6.94 26.26
CA PRO A 1144 -33.99 -6.09 25.09
C PRO A 1144 -33.82 -4.61 25.48
N PRO A 1145 -32.98 -3.84 24.77
CA PRO A 1145 -32.80 -2.43 25.07
C PRO A 1145 -34.11 -1.67 24.77
N THR A 1146 -34.64 -0.99 25.80
CA THR A 1146 -35.83 -0.12 25.68
C THR A 1146 -35.41 1.33 25.53
N LEU A 1147 -35.95 2.01 24.52
CA LEU A 1147 -35.77 3.45 24.31
C LEU A 1147 -36.43 4.22 25.48
N ARG A 1148 -35.70 5.12 26.15
CA ARG A 1148 -36.26 6.06 27.14
C ARG A 1148 -36.20 7.49 26.61
#